data_AF-A0A1J5NL69-F1
#
_entry.id   AF-A0A1J5NL69-F1
#
_cell.length_a   1.000
_cell.length_b   1.000
_cell.length_c   1.000
_cell.angle_alpha   90.00
_cell.angle_beta   90.00
_cell.angle_gamma   90.00
#
_symmetry.space_group_name_H-M   'P 1'
#
loop_
_entity.id
_entity.type
_entity.pdbx_description
1 polymer ?
#
loop_
_entity_poly.entity_id
_entity_poly.type
_entity_poly.pdbx_seq_one_letter_code
_entity_poly.pdbx_strand_id
1 'polypeptide(L)'
;MRKQYGALVVGAGIGGIRAALDLAVTGHKVALIDRRPSHGGILSQLDHQFPSDHCGMCRMLPLMSRDSSSQFCLRKGLFHDNIDIMLSTEVETMEGEPGKFLVSLKRKSTLIDPAKCISCGKCAEVCPVRVPSEFNAGLTERTAVHLPVPHAIPNHYVLDLDNCIRCWKCFEACPTGAIDFKFEERKEFHILVADRDPEVKAMMEKELREQNFPLHFTESGREAVDMLATDEPVGLLLVGMGLDDMDAERVLTRARELRPDLPVVVLADAEAVEQAGNLVMQGAREYLVKPLAGKAFVPWLDKLYVRILSDRTDKLEVGAVVLAGGFDCYSPDMDPEGGADIWNYRHPGVLTAVEFERLLSGTGPTGGELRRPDGEKAGRIAWIQCVGSRDAHKNADFCSGVCCMFSIKEALLAKRATGGEAETSIFYMDMRTSGKEYQRYRANAEKEYGVRFVRSRPHSIQPTDDGRGLRLEYLTDAGELVAEEYDMVVLAAGARPPRGMDKFALTMGVDLNEWGFVDTLPYRPERTSRVGVFAAGACGEPRDISESVIHAGAAAQAASRIIKAYDVLAGIEAEPEPEYPDVSRDPARTLVTICTSCPTLEQAVDLDALADRMQRVHSVCKVMRVGSACTPQGWKDIEAAAMEYKPNRVLIGACMPYAYIPRLKELGRTIGLNPALMDVVDIYTATVGGDGNGNGRTAREIYSSLATAVARLQGADPSGQAVTVDVVRSALVVGGGLAGMVAAMSIADQGYGVCLVEAEESLGGTAMRLHTQLDGTDPRAYMEELIAQVEKHPNIKVFKEARVVLSRGRAGHFRSAIASPMGVFPLEHGVTILATGGHEAKVYESGLCVHKPVMTHLTLEEQLATGQLDAKGLSSVVMIQCWRNPGQDRTYCSKVCCPEMLKNVLALKGRNPDLPVYVFYRDIMTQGFLETYYTQARKAGAIFIRYDDLTSPQVTFEDGKPVVRGFDPILREQIELRPDILSLASGIEPNDVEDLLEVFDVEIDQDGFYREADFKWRPVDFLKQGIYLCGIALGPRRMRETVASAKAAAQRALRILNAEKIPRETVVATVRDSLCSLCQACVGACPYGARSVDMAEERIVVDEILCQGCGACAAVCPNSATVLKGFHDGPMLSVIDAALEEPA
;
A
#
# COMPACT_ATOMS: atom_id res chain seq x y z
N MET A 1 -15.46 2.21 -20.04
CA MET A 1 -14.60 3.16 -19.30
C MET A 1 -15.37 4.46 -19.15
N ARG A 2 -15.41 5.04 -17.94
CA ARG A 2 -16.16 6.28 -17.69
C ARG A 2 -15.34 7.51 -18.12
N LYS A 3 -16.01 8.61 -18.45
CA LYS A 3 -15.36 9.92 -18.72
C LYS A 3 -15.27 10.80 -17.46
N GLN A 4 -16.09 10.50 -16.46
CA GLN A 4 -16.20 11.24 -15.20
C GLN A 4 -15.96 10.31 -14.00
N TYR A 5 -15.18 10.77 -13.03
CA TYR A 5 -14.88 10.05 -11.80
C TYR A 5 -14.99 10.98 -10.59
N GLY A 6 -15.36 10.42 -9.43
CA GLY A 6 -15.24 11.15 -8.17
C GLY A 6 -13.77 11.42 -7.84
N ALA A 7 -12.90 10.43 -8.04
CA ALA A 7 -11.48 10.56 -7.74
C ALA A 7 -10.56 9.94 -8.80
N LEU A 8 -9.40 10.55 -8.98
CA LEU A 8 -8.22 9.95 -9.59
C LEU A 8 -7.20 9.59 -8.51
N VAL A 9 -6.73 8.35 -8.49
CA VAL A 9 -5.63 7.90 -7.63
C VAL A 9 -4.43 7.59 -8.51
N VAL A 10 -3.31 8.28 -8.27
CA VAL A 10 -2.07 8.17 -9.06
C VAL A 10 -1.02 7.36 -8.29
N GLY A 11 -0.72 6.17 -8.77
CA GLY A 11 0.17 5.19 -8.15
C GLY A 11 -0.62 4.03 -7.52
N ALA A 12 -0.38 2.82 -7.99
CA ALA A 12 -1.05 1.59 -7.54
C ALA A 12 -0.18 0.78 -6.56
N GLY A 13 0.64 1.47 -5.76
CA GLY A 13 1.22 0.90 -4.54
C GLY A 13 0.20 0.78 -3.41
N ILE A 14 0.63 0.35 -2.22
CA ILE A 14 -0.29 0.10 -1.09
C ILE A 14 -1.14 1.32 -0.70
N GLY A 15 -0.55 2.51 -0.70
CA GLY A 15 -1.25 3.75 -0.37
C GLY A 15 -2.37 4.05 -1.37
N GLY A 16 -2.11 3.85 -2.67
CA GLY A 16 -3.10 4.11 -3.72
C GLY A 16 -4.18 3.04 -3.78
N ILE A 17 -3.80 1.75 -3.67
CA ILE A 17 -4.77 0.65 -3.59
C ILE A 17 -5.72 0.87 -2.40
N ARG A 18 -5.18 1.24 -1.23
CA ARG A 18 -6.01 1.50 -0.05
C ARG A 18 -6.92 2.71 -0.23
N ALA A 19 -6.40 3.84 -0.72
CA ALA A 19 -7.19 5.03 -0.94
C ALA A 19 -8.32 4.79 -1.96
N ALA A 20 -8.02 4.07 -3.05
CA ALA A 20 -9.01 3.70 -4.06
C ALA A 20 -10.10 2.81 -3.48
N LEU A 21 -9.75 1.80 -2.67
CA LEU A 21 -10.71 0.94 -1.98
C LEU A 21 -11.59 1.72 -1.00
N ASP A 22 -11.00 2.55 -0.15
CA ASP A 22 -11.76 3.33 0.84
C ASP A 22 -12.72 4.33 0.18
N LEU A 23 -12.35 4.93 -0.96
CA LEU A 23 -13.24 5.80 -1.75
C LEU A 23 -14.33 5.02 -2.49
N ALA A 24 -13.96 3.89 -3.08
CA ALA A 24 -14.86 3.05 -3.85
C ALA A 24 -15.97 2.44 -3.00
N VAL A 25 -15.61 2.01 -1.78
CA VAL A 25 -16.53 1.42 -0.81
C VAL A 25 -17.48 2.46 -0.22
N THR A 26 -17.10 3.73 -0.16
CA THR A 26 -18.02 4.82 0.21
C THR A 26 -18.89 5.31 -0.96
N GLY A 27 -18.84 4.62 -2.11
CA GLY A 27 -19.73 4.84 -3.26
C GLY A 27 -19.13 5.68 -4.39
N HIS A 28 -17.88 6.16 -4.27
CA HIS A 28 -17.28 7.00 -5.30
C HIS A 28 -16.71 6.16 -6.44
N LYS A 29 -16.91 6.60 -7.69
CA LYS A 29 -16.20 6.02 -8.84
C LYS A 29 -14.75 6.52 -8.85
N VAL A 30 -13.79 5.61 -8.95
CA VAL A 30 -12.36 5.89 -8.84
C VAL A 30 -11.63 5.39 -10.10
N ALA A 31 -10.79 6.24 -10.69
CA ALA A 31 -9.76 5.82 -11.63
C ALA A 31 -8.46 5.59 -10.86
N LEU A 32 -7.91 4.37 -10.88
CA LEU A 32 -6.61 4.05 -10.28
C LEU A 32 -5.59 3.83 -11.39
N ILE A 33 -4.58 4.70 -11.47
CA ILE A 33 -3.56 4.64 -12.52
C ILE A 33 -2.18 4.29 -11.96
N ASP A 34 -1.34 3.65 -12.77
CA ASP A 34 0.08 3.47 -12.47
C ASP A 34 0.89 3.47 -13.77
N ARG A 35 2.08 4.11 -13.74
CA ARG A 35 3.00 4.11 -14.88
C ARG A 35 3.55 2.72 -15.20
N ARG A 36 3.62 1.82 -14.20
CA ARG A 36 4.07 0.44 -14.37
C ARG A 36 2.94 -0.41 -14.98
N PRO A 37 3.27 -1.48 -15.71
CA PRO A 37 2.30 -2.42 -16.26
C PRO A 37 1.65 -3.36 -15.21
N SER A 38 1.96 -3.16 -13.92
CA SER A 38 1.48 -3.98 -12.80
C SER A 38 1.28 -3.12 -11.55
N HIS A 39 0.26 -3.43 -10.75
CA HIS A 39 0.06 -2.83 -9.42
C HIS A 39 0.94 -3.49 -8.34
N GLY A 40 0.89 -2.95 -7.12
CA GLY A 40 1.56 -3.50 -5.94
C GLY A 40 2.78 -2.69 -5.49
N GLY A 41 3.41 -1.91 -6.38
CA GLY A 41 4.62 -1.15 -6.07
C GLY A 41 5.74 -2.06 -5.56
N ILE A 42 6.50 -1.61 -4.57
CA ILE A 42 7.56 -2.42 -3.94
C ILE A 42 7.03 -3.66 -3.20
N LEU A 43 5.74 -3.67 -2.77
CA LEU A 43 5.20 -4.82 -2.04
C LEU A 43 5.14 -6.10 -2.88
N SER A 44 5.09 -6.00 -4.20
CA SER A 44 5.13 -7.19 -5.07
C SER A 44 6.46 -7.95 -4.94
N GLN A 45 7.52 -7.27 -4.49
CA GLN A 45 8.86 -7.83 -4.30
C GLN A 45 9.06 -8.44 -2.90
N LEU A 46 8.20 -8.12 -1.94
CA LEU A 46 8.35 -8.48 -0.53
C LEU A 46 7.44 -9.65 -0.14
N ASP A 47 8.02 -10.78 0.27
CA ASP A 47 7.24 -11.95 0.68
C ASP A 47 6.68 -11.85 2.10
N HIS A 48 7.50 -11.36 3.03
CA HIS A 48 7.20 -11.25 4.46
C HIS A 48 7.27 -9.80 4.92
N GLN A 49 6.51 -9.46 5.97
CA GLN A 49 6.49 -8.10 6.52
C GLN A 49 6.68 -8.10 8.05
N PHE A 50 7.63 -7.29 8.55
CA PHE A 50 7.85 -7.07 10.00
C PHE A 50 6.65 -6.40 10.64
N PRO A 51 6.23 -6.66 11.88
CA PRO A 51 6.88 -7.51 12.85
C PRO A 51 6.28 -8.93 12.87
N SER A 52 5.31 -9.22 11.99
CA SER A 52 4.56 -10.47 12.04
C SER A 52 5.14 -11.59 11.16
N ASP A 53 6.13 -11.28 10.32
CA ASP A 53 6.85 -12.22 9.46
C ASP A 53 5.94 -13.11 8.59
N HIS A 54 4.81 -12.55 8.14
CA HIS A 54 3.88 -13.20 7.21
C HIS A 54 3.32 -12.19 6.22
N CYS A 55 2.86 -12.67 5.05
CA CYS A 55 2.05 -11.85 4.15
C CYS A 55 0.67 -11.60 4.78
N GLY A 56 0.16 -10.37 4.68
CA GLY A 56 -1.20 -10.07 5.16
C GLY A 56 -2.00 -9.16 4.25
N MET A 57 -1.59 -8.95 2.99
CA MET A 57 -2.27 -8.03 2.07
C MET A 57 -3.78 -8.33 1.94
N CYS A 58 -4.18 -9.60 1.95
CA CYS A 58 -5.59 -10.00 1.92
C CYS A 58 -6.40 -9.53 3.14
N ARG A 59 -5.75 -9.31 4.29
CA ARG A 59 -6.40 -8.81 5.51
C ARG A 59 -6.82 -7.35 5.41
N MET A 60 -6.36 -6.61 4.40
CA MET A 60 -6.81 -5.24 4.13
C MET A 60 -8.24 -5.17 3.59
N LEU A 61 -8.74 -6.29 3.03
CA LEU A 61 -10.07 -6.34 2.44
C LEU A 61 -11.16 -6.11 3.49
N PRO A 62 -12.25 -5.45 3.10
CA PRO A 62 -13.38 -5.24 3.99
C PRO A 62 -13.98 -6.56 4.49
N LEU A 63 -14.42 -6.59 5.75
CA LEU A 63 -15.09 -7.77 6.31
C LEU A 63 -16.58 -7.89 5.95
N MET A 64 -17.19 -6.85 5.38
CA MET A 64 -18.63 -6.88 5.00
C MET A 64 -18.74 -7.01 3.49
N SER A 65 -19.73 -7.75 3.03
CA SER A 65 -19.92 -8.09 1.63
C SER A 65 -18.63 -8.67 1.04
N ARG A 66 -18.00 -9.61 1.78
CA ARG A 66 -16.72 -10.23 1.38
C ARG A 66 -16.80 -10.84 -0.01
N ASP A 67 -17.97 -11.33 -0.38
CA ASP A 67 -18.25 -11.90 -1.70
C ASP A 67 -18.24 -10.85 -2.83
N SER A 68 -18.55 -9.58 -2.53
CA SER A 68 -18.58 -8.50 -3.53
C SER A 68 -17.21 -7.89 -3.84
N SER A 69 -16.27 -7.95 -2.90
CA SER A 69 -14.86 -7.60 -3.10
C SER A 69 -14.09 -8.88 -3.35
N SER A 70 -13.82 -9.21 -4.61
CA SER A 70 -13.17 -10.46 -5.07
C SER A 70 -12.32 -11.14 -3.98
N GLN A 71 -12.77 -12.29 -3.48
CA GLN A 71 -12.16 -13.08 -2.40
C GLN A 71 -10.76 -13.66 -2.75
N PHE A 72 -9.80 -12.81 -3.10
CA PHE A 72 -8.48 -13.23 -3.54
C PHE A 72 -7.39 -12.34 -2.98
N CYS A 73 -6.20 -12.92 -2.86
CA CYS A 73 -5.01 -12.19 -2.46
C CYS A 73 -4.82 -10.94 -3.36
N LEU A 74 -4.59 -9.76 -2.77
CA LEU A 74 -4.33 -8.54 -3.53
C LEU A 74 -3.08 -8.63 -4.42
N ARG A 75 -2.17 -9.59 -4.15
CA ARG A 75 -1.08 -9.93 -5.08
C ARG A 75 -1.59 -10.56 -6.36
N LYS A 76 -2.65 -11.36 -6.26
CA LYS A 76 -3.35 -11.87 -7.41
C LYS A 76 -4.00 -10.66 -8.06
N GLY A 77 -4.92 -9.93 -7.43
CA GLY A 77 -5.49 -8.73 -8.08
C GLY A 77 -6.44 -7.92 -7.23
N LEU A 78 -6.80 -6.75 -7.74
CA LEU A 78 -7.75 -5.81 -7.16
C LEU A 78 -8.97 -5.70 -8.07
N PHE A 79 -10.15 -6.01 -7.55
CA PHE A 79 -11.41 -5.84 -8.28
C PHE A 79 -12.48 -5.19 -7.41
N HIS A 80 -13.14 -4.17 -7.96
CA HIS A 80 -14.28 -3.50 -7.34
C HIS A 80 -15.07 -2.76 -8.42
N ASP A 81 -16.41 -2.81 -8.39
CA ASP A 81 -17.31 -2.24 -9.43
C ASP A 81 -17.20 -0.70 -9.59
N ASN A 82 -16.59 -0.07 -8.58
CA ASN A 82 -16.32 1.37 -8.53
C ASN A 82 -14.86 1.75 -8.83
N ILE A 83 -13.96 0.80 -9.12
CA ILE A 83 -12.55 1.09 -9.42
C ILE A 83 -12.23 0.65 -10.86
N ASP A 84 -11.89 1.62 -11.71
CA ASP A 84 -11.31 1.37 -13.03
C ASP A 84 -9.78 1.44 -12.92
N ILE A 85 -9.10 0.31 -13.12
CA ILE A 85 -7.63 0.22 -13.03
C ILE A 85 -7.01 0.45 -14.41
N MET A 86 -6.09 1.41 -14.51
CA MET A 86 -5.38 1.76 -15.74
C MET A 86 -3.86 1.69 -15.51
N LEU A 87 -3.29 0.52 -15.73
CA LEU A 87 -1.85 0.29 -15.68
C LEU A 87 -1.19 0.78 -16.98
N SER A 88 0.13 1.02 -16.92
CA SER A 88 0.89 1.67 -17.98
C SER A 88 0.36 3.06 -18.35
N THR A 89 -0.19 3.78 -17.38
CA THR A 89 -0.80 5.10 -17.56
C THR A 89 -0.15 6.14 -16.65
N GLU A 90 0.24 7.27 -17.23
CA GLU A 90 0.81 8.42 -16.52
C GLU A 90 -0.01 9.69 -16.80
N VAL A 91 0.01 10.63 -15.86
CA VAL A 91 -0.64 11.92 -16.08
C VAL A 91 0.26 12.80 -16.95
N GLU A 92 -0.31 13.36 -18.01
CA GLU A 92 0.39 14.26 -18.93
C GLU A 92 0.16 15.73 -18.57
N THR A 93 -1.09 16.10 -18.35
CA THR A 93 -1.49 17.45 -17.91
C THR A 93 -2.67 17.39 -16.94
N MET A 94 -2.76 18.39 -16.06
CA MET A 94 -3.89 18.56 -15.14
C MET A 94 -4.23 20.02 -14.94
N GLU A 95 -5.44 20.40 -15.34
CA GLU A 95 -5.97 21.76 -15.24
C GLU A 95 -7.28 21.78 -14.46
N GLY A 96 -7.73 22.97 -14.06
CA GLY A 96 -8.98 23.17 -13.34
C GLY A 96 -8.84 23.22 -11.82
N GLU A 97 -10.00 23.15 -11.17
CA GLU A 97 -10.23 23.46 -9.75
C GLU A 97 -10.87 22.27 -9.01
N PRO A 98 -10.84 22.23 -7.67
CA PRO A 98 -11.50 21.20 -6.88
C PRO A 98 -12.95 20.95 -7.31
N GLY A 99 -13.32 19.68 -7.46
CA GLY A 99 -14.63 19.26 -7.98
C GLY A 99 -14.68 19.10 -9.50
N LYS A 100 -13.76 19.74 -10.25
CA LYS A 100 -13.73 19.70 -11.72
C LYS A 100 -12.31 19.84 -12.29
N PHE A 101 -11.48 18.85 -12.03
CA PHE A 101 -10.17 18.74 -12.69
C PHE A 101 -10.32 18.08 -14.06
N LEU A 102 -9.69 18.66 -15.07
CA LEU A 102 -9.53 18.07 -16.40
C LEU A 102 -8.13 17.47 -16.48
N VAL A 103 -8.06 16.16 -16.62
CA VAL A 103 -6.81 15.39 -16.62
C VAL A 103 -6.61 14.75 -17.99
N SER A 104 -5.46 15.01 -18.60
CA SER A 104 -4.97 14.25 -19.76
C SER A 104 -4.10 13.11 -19.28
N LEU A 105 -4.46 11.88 -19.63
CA LEU A 105 -3.73 10.66 -19.29
C LEU A 105 -3.06 10.11 -20.54
N LYS A 106 -1.77 9.81 -20.44
CA LYS A 106 -1.02 9.11 -21.47
C LYS A 106 -0.93 7.63 -21.09
N ARG A 107 -1.58 6.78 -21.88
CA ARG A 107 -1.57 5.33 -21.71
C ARG A 107 -0.63 4.68 -22.72
N LYS A 108 0.47 4.15 -22.22
CA LYS A 108 1.44 3.39 -23.00
C LYS A 108 0.87 2.01 -23.31
N SER A 109 0.89 1.63 -24.58
CA SER A 109 0.51 0.28 -24.97
C SER A 109 1.54 -0.73 -24.47
N THR A 110 1.03 -1.86 -23.99
CA THR A 110 1.83 -3.06 -23.68
C THR A 110 2.17 -3.85 -24.94
N LEU A 111 1.58 -3.48 -26.09
CA LEU A 111 1.63 -4.14 -27.41
C LEU A 111 1.07 -5.57 -27.41
N ILE A 112 0.46 -5.98 -26.31
CA ILE A 112 -0.11 -7.30 -26.10
C ILE A 112 -1.52 -7.12 -25.59
N ASP A 113 -2.49 -7.61 -26.37
CA ASP A 113 -3.90 -7.56 -26.01
C ASP A 113 -4.16 -8.51 -24.83
N PRO A 114 -4.50 -7.98 -23.64
CA PRO A 114 -4.76 -8.78 -22.45
C PRO A 114 -5.94 -9.75 -22.63
N ALA A 115 -6.89 -9.47 -23.53
CA ALA A 115 -8.03 -10.33 -23.78
C ALA A 115 -7.69 -11.55 -24.66
N LYS A 116 -6.60 -11.48 -25.43
CA LYS A 116 -6.12 -12.58 -26.30
C LYS A 116 -4.93 -13.32 -25.71
N CYS A 117 -4.18 -12.70 -24.81
CA CYS A 117 -2.99 -13.29 -24.22
C CYS A 117 -3.37 -14.44 -23.27
N ILE A 118 -2.84 -15.65 -23.53
CA ILE A 118 -3.01 -16.83 -22.67
C ILE A 118 -1.82 -17.09 -21.75
N SER A 119 -0.82 -16.20 -21.75
CA SER A 119 0.39 -16.29 -20.91
C SER A 119 1.15 -17.61 -20.97
N CYS A 120 1.24 -18.19 -22.18
CA CYS A 120 1.94 -19.44 -22.44
C CYS A 120 3.48 -19.36 -22.44
N GLY A 121 4.08 -18.17 -22.35
CA GLY A 121 5.53 -17.98 -22.30
C GLY A 121 6.31 -18.11 -23.62
N LYS A 122 5.73 -18.71 -24.67
CA LYS A 122 6.39 -18.91 -25.98
C LYS A 122 7.05 -17.66 -26.56
N CYS A 123 6.41 -16.49 -26.41
CA CYS A 123 6.97 -15.22 -26.90
C CYS A 123 8.27 -14.82 -26.18
N ALA A 124 8.40 -15.11 -24.88
CA ALA A 124 9.60 -14.85 -24.10
C ALA A 124 10.72 -15.85 -24.42
N GLU A 125 10.39 -17.12 -24.63
CA GLU A 125 11.37 -18.16 -24.99
C GLU A 125 12.14 -17.81 -26.27
N VAL A 126 11.45 -17.27 -27.29
CA VAL A 126 12.06 -16.89 -28.57
C VAL A 126 12.73 -15.52 -28.56
N CYS A 127 12.54 -14.73 -27.50
CA CYS A 127 13.08 -13.38 -27.42
C CYS A 127 14.60 -13.42 -27.13
N PRO A 128 15.46 -12.85 -27.99
CA PRO A 128 16.91 -12.88 -27.78
C PRO A 128 17.41 -11.78 -26.83
N VAL A 129 16.56 -10.83 -26.45
CA VAL A 129 16.95 -9.71 -25.58
C VAL A 129 17.14 -10.22 -24.15
N ARG A 130 18.16 -9.71 -23.48
CA ARG A 130 18.43 -9.93 -22.06
C ARG A 130 18.74 -8.59 -21.41
N VAL A 131 17.94 -8.22 -20.42
CA VAL A 131 18.09 -6.99 -19.64
C VAL A 131 17.83 -7.28 -18.16
N PRO A 132 18.40 -6.52 -17.21
CA PRO A 132 18.16 -6.74 -15.79
C PRO A 132 16.66 -6.71 -15.45
N SER A 133 16.20 -7.70 -14.67
CA SER A 133 14.81 -7.82 -14.22
C SER A 133 14.54 -6.87 -13.07
N GLU A 134 13.65 -5.90 -13.26
CA GLU A 134 13.25 -4.96 -12.22
C GLU A 134 12.55 -5.69 -11.07
N PHE A 135 11.75 -6.72 -11.37
CA PHE A 135 11.06 -7.53 -10.37
C PHE A 135 12.04 -8.25 -9.45
N ASN A 136 13.11 -8.83 -10.01
CA ASN A 136 14.17 -9.49 -9.25
C ASN A 136 15.31 -8.53 -8.86
N ALA A 137 15.06 -7.23 -8.86
CA ALA A 137 16.02 -6.19 -8.46
C ALA A 137 17.37 -6.27 -9.19
N GLY A 138 17.38 -6.73 -10.44
CA GLY A 138 18.58 -6.86 -11.27
C GLY A 138 19.36 -8.17 -11.07
N LEU A 139 18.97 -9.04 -10.13
CA LEU A 139 19.66 -10.31 -9.85
C LEU A 139 19.55 -11.34 -10.99
N THR A 140 18.54 -11.20 -11.83
CA THR A 140 18.33 -12.04 -13.02
C THR A 140 18.09 -11.16 -14.23
N GLU A 141 18.26 -11.74 -15.41
CA GLU A 141 17.85 -11.11 -16.64
C GLU A 141 16.38 -11.47 -16.97
N ARG A 142 15.71 -10.56 -17.66
CA ARG A 142 14.42 -10.76 -18.32
C ARG A 142 14.56 -10.49 -19.81
N THR A 143 13.55 -10.95 -20.55
CA THR A 143 13.39 -10.65 -21.98
C THR A 143 12.66 -9.33 -22.21
N ALA A 144 12.68 -8.82 -23.45
CA ALA A 144 11.91 -7.63 -23.80
C ALA A 144 10.40 -7.90 -23.68
N VAL A 145 9.92 -9.03 -24.21
CA VAL A 145 8.56 -9.53 -23.93
C VAL A 145 8.59 -10.40 -22.68
N HIS A 146 7.98 -9.95 -21.59
CA HIS A 146 8.09 -10.59 -20.28
C HIS A 146 6.82 -10.44 -19.46
N LEU A 147 6.69 -11.23 -18.38
CA LEU A 147 5.69 -11.01 -17.35
C LEU A 147 6.24 -10.00 -16.33
N PRO A 148 5.55 -8.87 -16.06
CA PRO A 148 6.02 -7.90 -15.09
C PRO A 148 6.20 -8.48 -13.69
N VAL A 149 5.22 -9.27 -13.24
CA VAL A 149 5.26 -10.00 -11.97
C VAL A 149 4.57 -11.36 -12.14
N PRO A 150 5.03 -12.46 -11.51
CA PRO A 150 4.53 -13.82 -11.74
C PRO A 150 3.04 -14.06 -11.43
N HIS A 151 2.40 -13.13 -10.71
CA HIS A 151 1.01 -13.26 -10.23
C HIS A 151 0.15 -12.03 -10.54
N ALA A 152 0.59 -11.14 -11.45
CA ALA A 152 -0.18 -9.93 -11.77
C ALA A 152 -1.56 -10.32 -12.30
N ILE A 153 -2.57 -9.48 -12.08
CA ILE A 153 -3.83 -9.58 -12.80
C ILE A 153 -4.14 -8.22 -13.44
N PRO A 154 -4.45 -8.19 -14.75
CA PRO A 154 -4.43 -9.33 -15.69
C PRO A 154 -3.00 -9.90 -15.86
N ASN A 155 -2.88 -11.23 -15.78
CA ASN A 155 -1.59 -11.90 -15.89
C ASN A 155 -1.24 -12.03 -17.38
N HIS A 156 -0.83 -10.94 -18.02
CA HIS A 156 -0.42 -10.94 -19.43
C HIS A 156 1.03 -10.51 -19.58
N TYR A 157 1.66 -11.00 -20.64
CA TYR A 157 2.97 -10.50 -21.04
C TYR A 157 2.87 -9.04 -21.48
N VAL A 158 3.95 -8.30 -21.33
CA VAL A 158 4.12 -6.96 -21.89
C VAL A 158 5.37 -6.92 -22.73
N LEU A 159 5.41 -6.04 -23.73
CA LEU A 159 6.59 -5.81 -24.54
C LEU A 159 7.24 -4.48 -24.16
N ASP A 160 8.46 -4.59 -23.63
CA ASP A 160 9.37 -3.48 -23.44
C ASP A 160 9.99 -3.09 -24.78
N LEU A 161 9.38 -2.09 -25.43
CA LEU A 161 9.81 -1.62 -26.73
C LEU A 161 11.15 -0.87 -26.69
N ASP A 162 11.51 -0.31 -25.54
CA ASP A 162 12.73 0.49 -25.39
C ASP A 162 13.95 -0.43 -25.54
N ASN A 163 13.90 -1.62 -24.93
CA ASN A 163 14.94 -2.65 -25.07
C ASN A 163 14.73 -3.63 -26.24
N CYS A 164 13.57 -3.61 -26.91
CA CYS A 164 13.29 -4.50 -28.04
C CYS A 164 14.23 -4.23 -29.23
N ILE A 165 14.78 -5.30 -29.81
CA ILE A 165 15.63 -5.24 -31.02
C ILE A 165 14.85 -5.44 -32.32
N ARG A 166 13.53 -5.60 -32.26
CA ARG A 166 12.62 -5.75 -33.41
C ARG A 166 12.92 -6.96 -34.32
N CYS A 167 13.20 -8.12 -33.73
CA CYS A 167 13.36 -9.36 -34.50
C CYS A 167 12.02 -10.03 -34.87
N TRP A 168 10.90 -9.53 -34.34
CA TRP A 168 9.51 -9.99 -34.58
C TRP A 168 9.18 -11.45 -34.24
N LYS A 169 10.17 -12.26 -33.83
CA LYS A 169 9.98 -13.66 -33.41
C LYS A 169 8.88 -13.86 -32.38
N CYS A 170 8.72 -12.91 -31.44
CA CYS A 170 7.67 -12.99 -30.43
C CYS A 170 6.25 -12.95 -31.04
N PHE A 171 6.06 -12.17 -32.10
CA PHE A 171 4.81 -12.06 -32.84
C PHE A 171 4.53 -13.35 -33.62
N GLU A 172 5.53 -13.88 -34.33
CA GLU A 172 5.42 -15.15 -35.06
C GLU A 172 5.13 -16.34 -34.14
N ALA A 173 5.71 -16.35 -32.93
CA ALA A 173 5.53 -17.42 -31.95
C ALA A 173 4.20 -17.33 -31.17
N CYS A 174 3.45 -16.22 -31.28
CA CYS A 174 2.23 -16.01 -30.50
C CYS A 174 1.05 -16.81 -31.09
N PRO A 175 0.54 -17.86 -30.41
CA PRO A 175 -0.48 -18.74 -30.98
C PRO A 175 -1.86 -18.07 -31.09
N THR A 176 -2.11 -17.01 -30.33
CA THR A 176 -3.42 -16.32 -30.29
C THR A 176 -3.44 -15.00 -31.05
N GLY A 177 -2.32 -14.58 -31.64
CA GLY A 177 -2.20 -13.27 -32.28
C GLY A 177 -2.45 -12.11 -31.29
N ALA A 178 -2.04 -12.28 -30.03
CA ALA A 178 -2.22 -11.26 -28.99
C ALA A 178 -1.25 -10.08 -29.14
N ILE A 179 -0.10 -10.29 -29.79
CA ILE A 179 0.89 -9.23 -30.03
C ILE A 179 0.50 -8.48 -31.30
N ASP A 180 0.41 -7.15 -31.21
CA ASP A 180 0.05 -6.30 -32.35
C ASP A 180 1.07 -5.18 -32.54
N PHE A 181 1.76 -5.23 -33.69
CA PHE A 181 2.75 -4.25 -34.12
C PHE A 181 2.24 -3.30 -35.20
N LYS A 182 0.95 -3.37 -35.55
CA LYS A 182 0.32 -2.49 -36.53
C LYS A 182 0.99 -2.53 -37.91
N PHE A 183 1.44 -3.70 -38.38
CA PHE A 183 2.16 -3.77 -39.65
C PHE A 183 1.30 -3.41 -40.87
N GLU A 184 0.00 -3.69 -40.82
CA GLU A 184 -0.91 -3.48 -41.94
C GLU A 184 -1.16 -1.98 -42.18
N GLU A 185 -1.17 -1.19 -41.10
CA GLU A 185 -1.43 0.25 -41.11
C GLU A 185 -0.24 1.08 -41.62
N ARG A 186 0.93 0.49 -41.92
CA ARG A 186 2.13 1.24 -42.36
C ARG A 186 1.91 1.97 -43.68
N LYS A 187 1.11 1.37 -44.57
CA LYS A 187 0.78 1.93 -45.90
C LYS A 187 -0.07 3.19 -45.82
N GLU A 188 -0.69 3.45 -44.67
CA GLU A 188 -1.53 4.62 -44.41
C GLU A 188 -0.78 5.68 -43.59
N PHE A 189 0.44 5.40 -43.13
CA PHE A 189 1.24 6.28 -42.29
C PHE A 189 2.26 7.07 -43.11
N HIS A 190 1.87 8.24 -43.61
CA HIS A 190 2.74 9.05 -44.46
C HIS A 190 3.79 9.80 -43.62
N ILE A 191 5.04 9.78 -44.09
CA ILE A 191 6.15 10.51 -43.49
C ILE A 191 6.46 11.70 -44.40
N LEU A 192 6.32 12.91 -43.87
CA LEU A 192 6.72 14.14 -44.55
C LEU A 192 8.12 14.54 -44.06
N VAL A 193 9.03 14.75 -44.99
CA VAL A 193 10.40 15.17 -44.71
C VAL A 193 10.65 16.50 -45.40
N ALA A 194 10.91 17.52 -44.59
CA ALA A 194 11.35 18.83 -45.06
C ALA A 194 12.84 18.93 -44.77
N ASP A 195 13.70 18.70 -45.76
CA ASP A 195 15.15 18.75 -45.60
C ASP A 195 15.84 19.03 -46.94
N ARG A 196 17.01 19.68 -46.92
CA ARG A 196 17.78 19.98 -48.15
C ARG A 196 18.90 19.00 -48.41
N ASP A 197 19.21 18.13 -47.46
CA ASP A 197 20.32 17.21 -47.55
C ASP A 197 19.98 16.06 -48.53
N PRO A 198 20.64 16.00 -49.70
CA PRO A 198 20.38 14.95 -50.68
C PRO A 198 20.78 13.56 -50.17
N GLU A 199 21.71 13.46 -49.21
CA GLU A 199 22.09 12.20 -48.59
C GLU A 199 20.98 11.65 -47.70
N VAL A 200 20.29 12.53 -46.95
CA VAL A 200 19.12 12.17 -46.14
C VAL A 200 17.98 11.67 -47.04
N LYS A 201 17.70 12.37 -48.15
CA LYS A 201 16.69 11.95 -49.13
C LYS A 201 17.00 10.56 -49.70
N ALA A 202 18.21 10.37 -50.21
CA ALA A 202 18.62 9.10 -50.81
C ALA A 202 18.59 7.95 -49.81
N MET A 203 18.99 8.19 -48.55
CA MET A 203 18.92 7.20 -47.47
C MET A 203 17.47 6.83 -47.16
N MET A 204 16.59 7.81 -46.93
CA MET A 204 15.19 7.54 -46.58
C MET A 204 14.42 6.86 -47.70
N GLU A 205 14.59 7.29 -48.96
CA GLU A 205 13.96 6.64 -50.11
C GLU A 205 14.37 5.17 -50.25
N LYS A 206 15.63 4.86 -49.96
CA LYS A 206 16.15 3.48 -50.00
C LYS A 206 15.59 2.64 -48.85
N GLU A 207 15.73 3.11 -47.61
CA GLU A 207 15.42 2.32 -46.40
C GLU A 207 13.90 2.23 -46.14
N LEU A 208 13.11 3.28 -46.41
CA LEU A 208 11.67 3.31 -46.12
C LEU A 208 10.81 2.62 -47.17
N ARG A 209 11.28 2.56 -48.43
CA ARG A 209 10.62 1.79 -49.49
C ARG A 209 10.52 0.31 -49.13
N GLU A 210 11.54 -0.25 -48.46
CA GLU A 210 11.55 -1.65 -47.99
C GLU A 210 10.55 -1.89 -46.85
N GLN A 211 10.19 -0.85 -46.09
CA GLN A 211 9.30 -0.93 -44.93
C GLN A 211 7.82 -0.59 -45.22
N ASN A 212 7.51 -0.20 -46.47
CA ASN A 212 6.18 0.22 -46.94
C ASN A 212 5.62 1.50 -46.29
N PHE A 213 6.47 2.44 -45.88
CA PHE A 213 6.02 3.78 -45.47
C PHE A 213 5.92 4.71 -46.69
N PRO A 214 4.76 5.34 -46.95
CA PRO A 214 4.67 6.43 -47.91
C PRO A 214 5.54 7.61 -47.48
N LEU A 215 6.44 8.05 -48.37
CA LEU A 215 7.40 9.13 -48.11
C LEU A 215 7.10 10.32 -49.01
N HIS A 216 6.97 11.49 -48.40
CA HIS A 216 6.87 12.78 -49.07
C HIS A 216 8.09 13.61 -48.72
N PHE A 217 8.76 14.19 -49.71
CA PHE A 217 9.99 14.96 -49.50
C PHE A 217 9.87 16.35 -50.13
N THR A 218 10.25 17.39 -49.39
CA THR A 218 10.36 18.78 -49.87
C THR A 218 11.59 19.45 -49.29
N GLU A 219 12.12 20.45 -50.01
CA GLU A 219 13.25 21.29 -49.59
C GLU A 219 12.77 22.63 -48.98
N SER A 220 11.46 22.94 -49.13
CA SER A 220 10.80 24.17 -48.66
C SER A 220 10.00 23.93 -47.39
N GLY A 221 10.18 24.81 -46.40
CA GLY A 221 9.35 24.80 -45.20
C GLY A 221 7.94 25.27 -45.47
N ARG A 222 7.73 26.13 -46.47
CA ARG A 222 6.39 26.58 -46.89
C ARG A 222 5.58 25.46 -47.52
N GLU A 223 6.17 24.71 -48.45
CA GLU A 223 5.52 23.55 -49.06
C GLU A 223 5.16 22.50 -48.01
N ALA A 224 6.04 22.26 -47.03
CA ALA A 224 5.76 21.35 -45.92
C ALA A 224 4.52 21.80 -45.12
N VAL A 225 4.43 23.10 -44.78
CA VAL A 225 3.27 23.65 -44.07
C VAL A 225 1.99 23.59 -44.92
N ASP A 226 2.09 23.87 -46.22
CA ASP A 226 0.95 23.78 -47.15
C ASP A 226 0.42 22.35 -47.24
N MET A 227 1.30 21.34 -47.29
CA MET A 227 0.91 19.93 -47.24
C MET A 227 0.21 19.57 -45.93
N LEU A 228 0.70 20.06 -44.78
CA LEU A 228 0.05 19.83 -43.49
C LEU A 228 -1.32 20.49 -43.36
N ALA A 229 -1.55 21.58 -44.10
CA ALA A 229 -2.82 22.28 -44.16
C ALA A 229 -3.86 21.57 -45.04
N THR A 230 -3.46 20.59 -45.86
CA THR A 230 -4.39 19.70 -46.58
C THR A 230 -4.92 18.58 -45.69
N ASP A 231 -5.87 17.78 -46.18
CA ASP A 231 -6.37 16.57 -45.50
C ASP A 231 -5.48 15.32 -45.74
N GLU A 232 -4.26 15.47 -46.26
CA GLU A 232 -3.37 14.32 -46.47
C GLU A 232 -3.00 13.59 -45.16
N PRO A 233 -2.91 12.26 -45.13
CA PRO A 233 -2.71 11.49 -43.90
C PRO A 233 -1.24 11.44 -43.43
N VAL A 234 -0.60 12.61 -43.28
CA VAL A 234 0.75 12.75 -42.69
C VAL A 234 0.71 12.36 -41.20
N GLY A 235 1.46 11.32 -40.85
CA GLY A 235 1.58 10.78 -39.49
C GLY A 235 2.89 11.12 -38.77
N LEU A 236 3.91 11.60 -39.49
CA LEU A 236 5.19 12.06 -38.93
C LEU A 236 5.78 13.17 -39.80
N LEU A 237 6.26 14.25 -39.17
CA LEU A 237 7.05 15.29 -39.82
C LEU A 237 8.51 15.22 -39.35
N LEU A 238 9.45 15.10 -40.29
CA LEU A 238 10.88 15.27 -40.06
C LEU A 238 11.30 16.62 -40.64
N VAL A 239 11.87 17.52 -39.82
CA VAL A 239 12.20 18.89 -40.24
C VAL A 239 13.68 19.18 -40.05
N GLY A 240 14.39 19.48 -41.14
CA GLY A 240 15.78 19.90 -41.16
C GLY A 240 15.96 21.36 -40.73
N MET A 241 17.14 21.69 -40.21
CA MET A 241 17.44 23.03 -39.72
C MET A 241 17.69 24.06 -40.83
N GLY A 242 18.15 23.64 -42.01
CA GLY A 242 18.51 24.52 -43.13
C GLY A 242 17.53 24.44 -44.29
N LEU A 243 16.28 24.87 -44.11
CA LEU A 243 15.26 24.90 -45.19
C LEU A 243 15.42 26.13 -46.11
N ASP A 244 14.84 26.08 -47.31
CA ASP A 244 15.04 27.13 -48.33
C ASP A 244 14.41 28.49 -48.01
N ASP A 245 13.23 28.48 -47.38
CA ASP A 245 12.35 29.65 -47.34
C ASP A 245 11.67 29.89 -45.99
N MET A 246 11.85 28.99 -45.02
CA MET A 246 11.24 29.09 -43.69
C MET A 246 12.03 28.26 -42.65
N ASP A 247 12.44 28.90 -41.55
CA ASP A 247 13.20 28.23 -40.48
C ASP A 247 12.41 27.11 -39.78
N ALA A 248 13.11 26.08 -39.30
CA ALA A 248 12.52 24.92 -38.63
C ALA A 248 11.62 25.29 -37.43
N GLU A 249 11.96 26.34 -36.67
CA GLU A 249 11.14 26.87 -35.57
C GLU A 249 9.75 27.30 -36.06
N ARG A 250 9.72 27.97 -37.20
CA ARG A 250 8.48 28.48 -37.79
C ARG A 250 7.63 27.33 -38.35
N VAL A 251 8.27 26.36 -39.00
CA VAL A 251 7.61 25.13 -39.46
C VAL A 251 7.01 24.35 -38.30
N LEU A 252 7.76 24.14 -37.21
CA LEU A 252 7.27 23.47 -35.99
C LEU A 252 6.05 24.19 -35.41
N THR A 253 6.13 25.52 -35.27
CA THR A 253 5.02 26.32 -34.74
C THR A 253 3.75 26.14 -35.58
N ARG A 254 3.88 26.25 -36.91
CA ARG A 254 2.76 26.08 -37.85
C ARG A 254 2.22 24.66 -37.88
N ALA A 255 3.08 23.65 -37.82
CA ALA A 255 2.68 22.24 -37.75
C ALA A 255 1.83 21.98 -36.50
N ARG A 256 2.23 22.51 -35.34
CA ARG A 256 1.46 22.38 -34.09
C ARG A 256 0.13 23.12 -34.10
N GLU A 257 0.06 24.27 -34.79
CA GLU A 257 -1.20 25.00 -34.97
C GLU A 257 -2.18 24.26 -35.89
N LEU A 258 -1.69 23.66 -36.97
CA LEU A 258 -2.51 22.95 -37.95
C LEU A 258 -2.90 21.54 -37.49
N ARG A 259 -1.95 20.81 -36.89
CA ARG A 259 -2.11 19.43 -36.44
C ARG A 259 -1.43 19.25 -35.07
N PRO A 260 -2.13 19.57 -33.96
CA PRO A 260 -1.56 19.54 -32.61
C PRO A 260 -0.98 18.19 -32.18
N ASP A 261 -1.54 17.09 -32.69
CA ASP A 261 -1.15 15.71 -32.34
C ASP A 261 -0.06 15.14 -33.28
N LEU A 262 0.36 15.88 -34.31
CA LEU A 262 1.38 15.42 -35.25
C LEU A 262 2.76 15.42 -34.58
N PRO A 263 3.45 14.27 -34.48
CA PRO A 263 4.82 14.25 -34.00
C PRO A 263 5.74 14.93 -35.02
N VAL A 264 6.50 15.92 -34.54
CA VAL A 264 7.54 16.61 -35.31
C VAL A 264 8.90 16.24 -34.72
N VAL A 265 9.83 15.79 -35.57
CA VAL A 265 11.20 15.43 -35.18
C VAL A 265 12.18 16.29 -35.95
N VAL A 266 13.13 16.89 -35.25
CA VAL A 266 14.12 17.78 -35.87
C VAL A 266 15.31 16.97 -36.38
N LEU A 267 15.74 17.22 -37.62
CA LEU A 267 16.97 16.68 -38.19
C LEU A 267 18.07 17.72 -38.03
N ALA A 268 18.91 17.54 -37.01
CA ALA A 268 19.97 18.46 -36.64
C ALA A 268 21.28 18.10 -37.34
N ASP A 269 21.97 19.10 -37.88
CA ASP A 269 23.38 18.98 -38.24
C ASP A 269 24.23 18.93 -36.96
N ALA A 270 25.43 18.34 -37.02
CA ALA A 270 26.28 18.14 -35.85
C ALA A 270 26.62 19.46 -35.11
N GLU A 271 26.63 20.58 -35.83
CA GLU A 271 26.91 21.93 -35.33
C GLU A 271 25.66 22.64 -34.76
N ALA A 272 24.45 22.10 -34.99
CA ALA A 272 23.17 22.72 -34.64
C ALA A 272 22.40 21.97 -33.52
N VAL A 273 23.07 21.07 -32.79
CA VAL A 273 22.46 20.24 -31.73
C VAL A 273 21.82 21.08 -30.62
N GLU A 274 22.45 22.18 -30.21
CA GLU A 274 21.92 23.08 -29.17
C GLU A 274 20.61 23.75 -29.63
N GLN A 275 20.56 24.24 -30.87
CA GLN A 275 19.35 24.82 -31.45
C GLN A 275 18.24 23.79 -31.59
N ALA A 276 18.55 22.57 -32.01
CA ALA A 276 17.58 21.48 -32.07
C ALA A 276 17.05 21.10 -30.68
N GLY A 277 17.90 21.14 -29.65
CA GLY A 277 17.49 21.00 -28.25
C GLY A 277 16.45 22.04 -27.82
N ASN A 278 16.62 23.30 -28.25
CA ASN A 278 15.64 24.36 -27.99
C ASN A 278 14.30 24.09 -28.69
N LEU A 279 14.31 23.55 -29.91
CA LEU A 279 13.08 23.18 -30.62
C LEU A 279 12.32 22.03 -29.93
N VAL A 280 13.02 21.08 -29.32
CA VAL A 280 12.38 20.04 -28.48
C VAL A 280 11.69 20.67 -27.28
N MET A 281 12.32 21.66 -26.62
CA MET A 281 11.69 22.42 -25.54
C MET A 281 10.47 23.24 -26.02
N GLN A 282 10.44 23.62 -27.30
CA GLN A 282 9.31 24.32 -27.94
C GLN A 282 8.23 23.37 -28.49
N GLY A 283 8.35 22.05 -28.27
CA GLY A 283 7.31 21.07 -28.57
C GLY A 283 7.58 20.17 -29.77
N ALA A 284 8.79 20.18 -30.34
CA ALA A 284 9.24 19.03 -31.13
C ALA A 284 9.39 17.81 -30.21
N ARG A 285 9.15 16.62 -30.74
CA ARG A 285 9.18 15.39 -29.95
C ARG A 285 10.59 15.02 -29.50
N GLU A 286 11.53 15.06 -30.43
CA GLU A 286 12.95 14.78 -30.25
C GLU A 286 13.73 15.31 -31.45
N TYR A 287 15.06 15.19 -31.41
CA TYR A 287 15.92 15.47 -32.55
C TYR A 287 16.79 14.26 -32.90
N LEU A 288 17.15 14.14 -34.18
CA LEU A 288 18.13 13.19 -34.69
C LEU A 288 19.31 13.95 -35.28
N VAL A 289 20.52 13.45 -35.05
CA VAL A 289 21.74 14.09 -35.56
C VAL A 289 22.16 13.43 -36.88
N LYS A 290 22.43 14.25 -37.90
CA LYS A 290 22.95 13.81 -39.20
C LYS A 290 24.47 13.53 -39.13
N PRO A 291 25.00 12.62 -39.98
CA PRO A 291 24.31 11.82 -40.99
C PRO A 291 23.49 10.68 -40.37
N LEU A 292 22.29 10.47 -40.89
CA LEU A 292 21.39 9.43 -40.41
C LEU A 292 21.82 8.05 -40.94
N ALA A 293 22.21 7.15 -40.04
CA ALA A 293 22.53 5.77 -40.41
C ALA A 293 21.27 4.89 -40.43
N GLY A 294 20.97 4.22 -41.55
CA GLY A 294 19.81 3.33 -41.68
C GLY A 294 19.70 2.26 -40.57
N LYS A 295 20.86 1.72 -40.14
CA LYS A 295 20.94 0.75 -39.02
C LYS A 295 20.44 1.28 -37.67
N ALA A 296 20.40 2.60 -37.47
CA ALA A 296 19.87 3.24 -36.27
C ALA A 296 18.50 3.89 -36.52
N PHE A 297 18.33 4.55 -37.67
CA PHE A 297 17.14 5.29 -38.06
C PHE A 297 15.90 4.39 -38.23
N VAL A 298 16.01 3.28 -38.99
CA VAL A 298 14.87 2.37 -39.20
C VAL A 298 14.38 1.78 -37.88
N PRO A 299 15.25 1.32 -36.94
CA PRO A 299 14.81 0.93 -35.61
C PRO A 299 14.11 1.99 -34.79
N TRP A 300 14.65 3.19 -34.81
CA TRP A 300 14.03 4.31 -34.14
C TRP A 300 12.62 4.58 -34.72
N LEU A 301 12.49 4.66 -36.05
CA LEU A 301 11.23 4.95 -36.72
C LEU A 301 10.17 3.87 -36.47
N ASP A 302 10.53 2.59 -36.53
CA ASP A 302 9.58 1.50 -36.27
C ASP A 302 9.04 1.55 -34.84
N LYS A 303 9.92 1.79 -33.86
CA LYS A 303 9.48 1.93 -32.46
C LYS A 303 8.58 3.15 -32.30
N LEU A 304 8.95 4.26 -32.93
CA LEU A 304 8.19 5.50 -32.92
C LEU A 304 6.79 5.29 -33.52
N TYR A 305 6.72 4.67 -34.69
CA TYR A 305 5.49 4.32 -35.40
C TYR A 305 4.56 3.46 -34.55
N VAL A 306 5.08 2.36 -34.00
CA VAL A 306 4.30 1.45 -33.15
C VAL A 306 3.75 2.19 -31.92
N ARG A 307 4.55 3.07 -31.30
CA ARG A 307 4.09 3.92 -30.19
C ARG A 307 3.00 4.89 -30.60
N ILE A 308 3.15 5.58 -31.72
CA ILE A 308 2.16 6.56 -32.21
C ILE A 308 0.80 5.90 -32.43
N LEU A 309 0.78 4.72 -33.05
CA LEU A 309 -0.49 4.03 -33.32
C LEU A 309 -1.07 3.28 -32.13
N SER A 310 -0.25 2.90 -31.16
CA SER A 310 -0.69 2.03 -30.06
C SER A 310 -0.96 2.78 -28.76
N ASP A 311 -0.15 3.78 -28.43
CA ASP A 311 -0.37 4.60 -27.24
C ASP A 311 -1.65 5.42 -27.41
N ARG A 312 -2.33 5.69 -26.29
CA ARG A 312 -3.60 6.42 -26.29
C ARG A 312 -3.55 7.57 -25.31
N THR A 313 -4.23 8.65 -25.66
CA THR A 313 -4.47 9.77 -24.76
C THR A 313 -5.94 9.78 -24.36
N ASP A 314 -6.19 9.65 -23.07
CA ASP A 314 -7.53 9.64 -22.48
C ASP A 314 -7.74 10.94 -21.70
N LYS A 315 -8.85 11.64 -21.95
CA LYS A 315 -9.23 12.84 -21.19
C LYS A 315 -10.32 12.49 -20.18
N LEU A 316 -10.07 12.80 -18.92
CA LEU A 316 -10.98 12.52 -17.81
C LEU A 316 -11.34 13.80 -17.05
N GLU A 317 -12.57 13.85 -16.54
CA GLU A 317 -12.99 14.85 -15.56
C GLU A 317 -13.08 14.18 -14.17
N VAL A 318 -12.40 14.77 -13.18
CA VAL A 318 -12.31 14.18 -11.83
C VAL A 318 -12.53 15.21 -10.72
N GLY A 319 -13.21 14.80 -9.64
CA GLY A 319 -13.52 15.69 -8.52
C GLY A 319 -12.34 15.97 -7.59
N ALA A 320 -11.55 14.94 -7.28
CA ALA A 320 -10.39 15.03 -6.41
C ALA A 320 -9.25 14.13 -6.93
N VAL A 321 -8.01 14.45 -6.53
CA VAL A 321 -6.82 13.68 -6.92
C VAL A 321 -6.05 13.22 -5.68
N VAL A 322 -5.65 11.96 -5.66
CA VAL A 322 -4.82 11.37 -4.59
C VAL A 322 -3.50 10.89 -5.19
N LEU A 323 -2.39 11.49 -4.76
CA LEU A 323 -1.02 11.16 -5.15
C LEU A 323 -0.46 10.09 -4.21
N ALA A 324 -0.14 8.92 -4.76
CA ALA A 324 0.36 7.76 -4.03
C ALA A 324 1.63 7.18 -4.69
N GLY A 325 2.52 8.06 -5.16
CA GLY A 325 3.73 7.70 -5.92
C GLY A 325 4.79 6.90 -5.17
N GLY A 326 4.68 6.76 -3.85
CA GLY A 326 5.62 6.00 -3.03
C GLY A 326 7.03 6.60 -3.01
N PHE A 327 8.06 5.74 -2.93
CA PHE A 327 9.47 6.11 -2.96
C PHE A 327 10.27 5.08 -3.79
N ASP A 328 11.44 5.48 -4.27
CA ASP A 328 12.46 4.57 -4.82
C ASP A 328 13.50 4.22 -3.73
N CYS A 329 14.13 3.06 -3.81
CA CYS A 329 15.24 2.70 -2.91
C CYS A 329 16.56 3.27 -3.45
N TYR A 330 17.41 3.78 -2.56
CA TYR A 330 18.78 4.12 -2.87
C TYR A 330 19.51 2.90 -3.43
N SER A 331 20.30 3.10 -4.48
CA SER A 331 21.27 2.12 -4.96
C SER A 331 22.64 2.79 -5.00
N PRO A 332 23.73 2.08 -4.63
CA PRO A 332 25.09 2.59 -4.75
C PRO A 332 25.44 3.10 -6.16
N ASP A 333 24.82 2.53 -7.21
CA ASP A 333 25.00 2.98 -8.60
C ASP A 333 24.37 4.35 -8.89
N MET A 334 23.48 4.84 -8.03
CA MET A 334 22.89 6.18 -8.14
C MET A 334 23.78 7.27 -7.53
N ASP A 335 24.88 6.90 -6.89
CA ASP A 335 25.71 7.81 -6.12
C ASP A 335 26.81 8.43 -7.00
N PRO A 336 26.75 9.74 -7.29
CA PRO A 336 27.75 10.41 -8.12
C PRO A 336 29.13 10.45 -7.46
N GLU A 337 29.22 10.20 -6.14
CA GLU A 337 30.48 10.23 -5.37
C GLU A 337 31.18 8.85 -5.29
N GLY A 338 30.79 7.88 -6.13
CA GLY A 338 31.46 6.57 -6.21
C GLY A 338 31.00 5.57 -5.15
N GLY A 339 29.71 5.62 -4.77
CA GLY A 339 29.14 4.71 -3.78
C GLY A 339 29.32 3.23 -4.10
N ALA A 340 29.27 2.85 -5.40
CA ALA A 340 29.50 1.48 -5.84
C ALA A 340 30.89 0.95 -5.45
N ASP A 341 31.93 1.79 -5.51
CA ASP A 341 33.30 1.38 -5.14
C ASP A 341 33.47 1.33 -3.63
N ILE A 342 32.91 2.30 -2.89
CA ILE A 342 32.97 2.36 -1.41
C ILE A 342 32.36 1.10 -0.78
N TRP A 343 31.21 0.68 -1.29
CA TRP A 343 30.51 -0.52 -0.80
C TRP A 343 30.94 -1.80 -1.50
N ASN A 344 31.84 -1.72 -2.49
CA ASN A 344 32.21 -2.83 -3.35
C ASN A 344 30.99 -3.57 -3.94
N TYR A 345 30.02 -2.78 -4.41
CA TYR A 345 28.69 -3.27 -4.79
C TYR A 345 28.70 -4.21 -6.01
N ARG A 346 29.82 -4.27 -6.76
CA ARG A 346 30.00 -5.22 -7.85
C ARG A 346 30.36 -6.65 -7.38
N HIS A 347 30.76 -6.81 -6.12
CA HIS A 347 31.04 -8.12 -5.54
C HIS A 347 29.74 -8.90 -5.30
N PRO A 348 29.65 -10.21 -5.67
CA PRO A 348 28.39 -10.97 -5.57
C PRO A 348 27.87 -11.12 -4.12
N GLY A 349 28.76 -11.05 -3.13
CA GLY A 349 28.38 -11.04 -1.72
C GLY A 349 27.77 -9.72 -1.22
N VAL A 350 27.78 -8.63 -1.98
CA VAL A 350 27.19 -7.35 -1.57
C VAL A 350 25.84 -7.16 -2.23
N LEU A 351 24.79 -7.05 -1.42
CA LEU A 351 23.41 -6.90 -1.88
C LEU A 351 22.77 -5.67 -1.22
N THR A 352 21.78 -5.08 -1.86
CA THR A 352 20.79 -4.22 -1.21
C THR A 352 19.73 -5.07 -0.52
N ALA A 353 19.00 -4.48 0.42
CA ALA A 353 17.88 -5.12 1.11
C ALA A 353 16.82 -5.71 0.15
N VAL A 354 16.48 -5.00 -0.93
CA VAL A 354 15.50 -5.48 -1.91
C VAL A 354 16.05 -6.67 -2.70
N GLU A 355 17.34 -6.67 -3.05
CA GLU A 355 17.98 -7.83 -3.68
C GLU A 355 17.98 -9.03 -2.75
N PHE A 356 18.31 -8.85 -1.46
CA PHE A 356 18.23 -9.92 -0.46
C PHE A 356 16.82 -10.51 -0.33
N GLU A 357 15.78 -9.66 -0.28
CA GLU A 357 14.37 -10.08 -0.26
C GLU A 357 13.99 -10.88 -1.51
N ARG A 358 14.43 -10.44 -2.69
CA ARG A 358 14.18 -11.16 -3.94
C ARG A 358 14.91 -12.47 -3.96
N LEU A 359 16.15 -12.51 -3.49
CA LEU A 359 16.94 -13.73 -3.39
C LEU A 359 16.20 -14.75 -2.51
N LEU A 360 15.81 -14.37 -1.30
CA LEU A 360 15.18 -15.27 -0.33
C LEU A 360 13.68 -15.57 -0.63
N SER A 361 13.12 -14.96 -1.68
CA SER A 361 11.73 -15.18 -2.07
C SER A 361 11.52 -16.57 -2.67
N GLY A 362 10.39 -17.20 -2.37
CA GLY A 362 9.98 -18.46 -3.02
C GLY A 362 9.69 -18.30 -4.52
N THR A 363 9.46 -17.08 -4.99
CA THR A 363 9.33 -16.71 -6.41
C THR A 363 10.59 -16.03 -6.95
N GLY A 364 11.65 -16.02 -6.15
CA GLY A 364 12.95 -15.44 -6.46
C GLY A 364 13.88 -16.38 -7.22
N PRO A 365 15.08 -15.91 -7.59
CA PRO A 365 16.05 -16.69 -8.36
C PRO A 365 16.53 -17.98 -7.68
N THR A 366 16.54 -18.02 -6.34
CA THR A 366 17.04 -19.19 -5.59
C THR A 366 15.93 -20.07 -5.02
N GLY A 367 14.66 -19.78 -5.35
CA GLY A 367 13.51 -20.52 -4.82
C GLY A 367 13.37 -20.47 -3.29
N GLY A 368 13.98 -19.47 -2.64
CA GLY A 368 14.00 -19.31 -1.19
C GLY A 368 15.21 -19.94 -0.48
N GLU A 369 16.18 -20.50 -1.21
CA GLU A 369 17.45 -20.93 -0.62
C GLU A 369 18.38 -19.75 -0.34
N LEU A 370 19.00 -19.72 0.85
CA LEU A 370 19.96 -18.70 1.23
C LEU A 370 21.32 -18.94 0.55
N ARG A 371 21.47 -18.37 -0.65
CA ARG A 371 22.68 -18.42 -1.48
C ARG A 371 23.05 -17.04 -1.97
N ARG A 372 24.28 -16.86 -2.41
CA ARG A 372 24.71 -15.66 -3.12
C ARG A 372 24.30 -15.74 -4.59
N PRO A 373 24.30 -14.62 -5.34
CA PRO A 373 24.05 -14.62 -6.78
C PRO A 373 24.99 -15.51 -7.60
N ASP A 374 26.20 -15.78 -7.10
CA ASP A 374 27.17 -16.70 -7.73
C ASP A 374 26.92 -18.19 -7.38
N GLY A 375 25.90 -18.49 -6.58
CA GLY A 375 25.49 -19.86 -6.20
C GLY A 375 26.12 -20.38 -4.90
N GLU A 376 27.13 -19.68 -4.37
CA GLU A 376 27.78 -20.02 -3.11
C GLU A 376 26.83 -19.89 -1.92
N LYS A 377 27.05 -20.69 -0.86
CA LYS A 377 26.25 -20.58 0.37
C LYS A 377 26.69 -19.36 1.18
N ALA A 378 25.75 -18.73 1.89
CA ALA A 378 26.05 -17.69 2.85
C ALA A 378 25.69 -18.15 4.26
N GLY A 379 26.69 -18.29 5.14
CA GLY A 379 26.51 -18.68 6.54
C GLY A 379 26.58 -17.48 7.50
N ARG A 380 27.47 -16.53 7.22
CA ARG A 380 27.67 -15.33 8.04
C ARG A 380 27.34 -14.06 7.26
N ILE A 381 26.33 -13.32 7.75
CA ILE A 381 25.72 -12.20 7.03
C ILE A 381 25.69 -10.94 7.89
N ALA A 382 26.11 -9.82 7.31
CA ALA A 382 26.02 -8.49 7.93
C ALA A 382 24.97 -7.61 7.25
N TRP A 383 24.22 -6.82 8.02
CA TRP A 383 23.39 -5.74 7.51
C TRP A 383 23.99 -4.40 7.92
N ILE A 384 24.15 -3.47 6.98
CA ILE A 384 24.66 -2.12 7.26
C ILE A 384 23.50 -1.12 7.18
N GLN A 385 23.19 -0.48 8.30
CA GLN A 385 22.11 0.51 8.38
C GLN A 385 22.49 1.86 7.77
N CYS A 386 21.44 2.65 7.44
CA CYS A 386 21.55 4.04 7.02
C CYS A 386 22.33 4.25 5.70
N VAL A 387 22.39 3.24 4.83
CA VAL A 387 23.01 3.38 3.51
C VAL A 387 22.12 4.27 2.64
N GLY A 388 22.62 5.45 2.27
CA GLY A 388 21.84 6.47 1.55
C GLY A 388 20.80 7.18 2.42
N SER A 389 20.96 7.22 3.75
CA SER A 389 20.10 8.00 4.66
C SER A 389 20.91 8.54 5.82
N ARG A 390 20.41 9.59 6.47
CA ARG A 390 21.13 10.27 7.56
C ARG A 390 22.55 10.66 7.12
N ASP A 391 22.65 11.15 5.88
CA ASP A 391 23.89 11.49 5.21
C ASP A 391 23.76 12.86 4.54
N ALA A 392 24.29 13.88 5.21
CA ALA A 392 24.18 15.26 4.78
C ALA A 392 24.93 15.54 3.46
N HIS A 393 25.98 14.78 3.14
CA HIS A 393 26.71 14.93 1.87
C HIS A 393 25.85 14.53 0.68
N LYS A 394 24.95 13.56 0.89
CA LYS A 394 24.05 13.00 -0.15
C LYS A 394 22.69 13.70 -0.22
N ASN A 395 22.59 14.92 0.33
CA ASN A 395 21.34 15.66 0.51
C ASN A 395 20.23 14.80 1.13
N ALA A 396 20.58 14.05 2.18
CA ALA A 396 19.73 13.05 2.79
C ALA A 396 19.80 13.09 4.32
N ASP A 397 19.66 14.29 4.90
CA ASP A 397 19.60 14.52 6.35
C ASP A 397 18.24 14.11 6.93
N PHE A 398 17.73 12.96 6.50
CA PHE A 398 16.49 12.37 6.98
C PHE A 398 16.64 10.87 7.19
N CYS A 399 15.77 10.31 8.03
CA CYS A 399 15.66 8.89 8.24
C CYS A 399 14.60 8.28 7.34
N SER A 400 14.91 7.15 6.71
CA SER A 400 13.98 6.43 5.84
C SER A 400 12.84 5.71 6.58
N GLY A 401 12.86 5.69 7.92
CA GLY A 401 11.77 5.16 8.76
C GLY A 401 11.61 3.64 8.77
N VAL A 402 12.12 2.91 7.77
CA VAL A 402 11.84 1.48 7.56
C VAL A 402 13.05 0.55 7.67
N CYS A 403 14.28 1.07 7.49
CA CYS A 403 15.49 0.25 7.31
C CYS A 403 15.89 -0.61 8.50
N CYS A 404 15.79 -0.05 9.70
CA CYS A 404 16.03 -0.81 10.93
C CYS A 404 15.12 -2.04 11.03
N MET A 405 13.84 -1.90 10.66
CA MET A 405 12.85 -2.96 10.83
C MET A 405 12.95 -4.05 9.78
N PHE A 406 13.17 -3.70 8.50
CA PHE A 406 13.35 -4.74 7.48
C PHE A 406 14.64 -5.51 7.71
N SER A 407 15.69 -4.91 8.27
CA SER A 407 16.96 -5.62 8.51
C SER A 407 16.84 -6.64 9.63
N ILE A 408 16.06 -6.33 10.68
CA ILE A 408 15.72 -7.31 11.73
C ILE A 408 14.94 -8.48 11.10
N LYS A 409 13.96 -8.17 10.25
CA LYS A 409 13.16 -9.18 9.54
C LYS A 409 14.02 -10.08 8.65
N GLU A 410 14.85 -9.48 7.81
CA GLU A 410 15.75 -10.20 6.91
C GLU A 410 16.72 -11.09 7.68
N ALA A 411 17.27 -10.62 8.81
CA ALA A 411 18.12 -11.43 9.68
C ALA A 411 17.35 -12.64 10.28
N LEU A 412 16.10 -12.45 10.70
CA LEU A 412 15.26 -13.55 11.18
C LEU A 412 14.88 -14.53 10.07
N LEU A 413 14.59 -14.05 8.87
CA LEU A 413 14.31 -14.89 7.70
C LEU A 413 15.53 -15.70 7.27
N ALA A 414 16.73 -15.11 7.31
CA ALA A 414 17.99 -15.82 7.04
C ALA A 414 18.19 -16.99 8.02
N LYS A 415 17.95 -16.75 9.32
CA LYS A 415 17.97 -17.81 10.35
C LYS A 415 16.89 -18.86 10.09
N ARG A 416 15.66 -18.45 9.75
CA ARG A 416 14.57 -19.40 9.42
C ARG A 416 14.92 -20.29 8.23
N ALA A 417 15.46 -19.71 7.17
CA ALA A 417 15.83 -20.43 5.94
C ALA A 417 16.97 -21.46 6.15
N THR A 418 17.77 -21.29 7.20
CA THR A 418 18.90 -22.16 7.55
C THR A 418 18.63 -23.04 8.76
N GLY A 419 17.39 -23.11 9.26
CA GLY A 419 17.09 -23.87 10.48
C GLY A 419 17.78 -23.33 11.75
N GLY A 420 18.21 -22.07 11.74
CA GLY A 420 18.89 -21.39 12.85
C GLY A 420 20.41 -21.26 12.70
N GLU A 421 21.03 -21.89 11.69
CA GLU A 421 22.49 -21.94 11.55
C GLU A 421 23.13 -20.61 11.12
N ALA A 422 22.40 -19.72 10.43
CA ALA A 422 22.97 -18.46 9.97
C ALA A 422 23.40 -17.53 11.12
N GLU A 423 24.63 -17.02 11.03
CA GLU A 423 25.15 -15.95 11.89
C GLU A 423 24.77 -14.59 11.31
N THR A 424 24.00 -13.80 12.06
CA THR A 424 23.48 -12.52 11.57
C THR A 424 23.95 -11.36 12.45
N SER A 425 24.49 -10.32 11.81
CA SER A 425 24.96 -9.10 12.48
C SER A 425 24.35 -7.86 11.84
N ILE A 426 23.86 -6.92 12.66
CA ILE A 426 23.27 -5.67 12.19
C ILE A 426 24.13 -4.51 12.70
N PHE A 427 24.81 -3.82 11.77
CA PHE A 427 25.64 -2.64 12.03
C PHE A 427 24.80 -1.37 11.96
N TYR A 428 24.74 -0.62 13.07
CA TYR A 428 23.83 0.52 13.21
C TYR A 428 24.41 1.72 13.96
N MET A 429 23.76 2.87 13.82
CA MET A 429 24.01 4.07 14.65
C MET A 429 22.99 4.19 15.78
N ASP A 430 21.71 4.20 15.42
CA ASP A 430 20.57 4.13 16.34
C ASP A 430 19.57 3.12 15.77
N MET A 431 19.07 2.19 16.58
CA MET A 431 18.01 1.28 16.16
C MET A 431 16.65 1.97 16.31
N ARG A 432 16.04 2.40 15.21
CA ARG A 432 14.78 3.18 15.21
C ARG A 432 13.53 2.30 15.24
N THR A 433 13.40 1.53 16.32
CA THR A 433 12.30 0.60 16.62
C THR A 433 11.20 1.28 17.45
N SER A 434 10.63 2.38 16.92
CA SER A 434 9.66 3.22 17.64
C SER A 434 8.23 2.64 17.65
N GLY A 435 7.43 3.01 18.66
CA GLY A 435 6.03 2.59 18.80
C GLY A 435 5.84 1.25 19.52
N LYS A 436 4.60 0.74 19.46
CA LYS A 436 4.24 -0.60 19.94
C LYS A 436 4.68 -1.69 18.96
N GLU A 437 4.89 -2.92 19.44
CA GLU A 437 5.41 -4.09 18.70
C GLU A 437 6.88 -4.02 18.22
N TYR A 438 7.38 -2.88 17.72
CA TYR A 438 8.70 -2.83 17.07
C TYR A 438 9.88 -3.01 18.03
N GLN A 439 9.84 -2.41 19.22
CA GLN A 439 10.88 -2.59 20.23
C GLN A 439 10.95 -4.04 20.74
N ARG A 440 9.78 -4.66 20.93
CA ARG A 440 9.65 -6.06 21.29
C ARG A 440 10.17 -6.98 20.20
N TYR A 441 9.85 -6.69 18.94
CA TYR A 441 10.39 -7.43 17.79
C TYR A 441 11.93 -7.40 17.74
N ARG A 442 12.56 -6.24 17.99
CA ARG A 442 14.01 -6.13 18.15
C ARG A 442 14.52 -6.98 19.32
N ALA A 443 13.88 -6.85 20.49
CA ALA A 443 14.29 -7.56 21.70
C ALA A 443 14.21 -9.09 21.52
N ASN A 444 13.17 -9.58 20.87
CA ASN A 444 13.02 -11.01 20.56
C ASN A 444 14.09 -11.47 19.57
N ALA A 445 14.37 -10.68 18.53
CA ALA A 445 15.45 -11.00 17.58
C ALA A 445 16.82 -11.14 18.27
N GLU A 446 17.12 -10.26 19.23
CA GLU A 446 18.35 -10.30 20.03
C GLU A 446 18.38 -11.49 20.99
N LYS A 447 17.34 -11.63 21.83
CA LYS A 447 17.34 -12.56 22.97
C LYS A 447 16.95 -13.99 22.62
N GLU A 448 16.01 -14.18 21.70
CA GLU A 448 15.48 -15.51 21.35
C GLU A 448 16.20 -16.12 20.13
N TYR A 449 16.60 -15.28 19.17
CA TYR A 449 17.19 -15.73 17.90
C TYR A 449 18.70 -15.44 17.77
N GLY A 450 19.28 -14.70 18.73
CA GLY A 450 20.72 -14.41 18.75
C GLY A 450 21.18 -13.53 17.59
N VAL A 451 20.34 -12.61 17.11
CA VAL A 451 20.76 -11.58 16.14
C VAL A 451 21.69 -10.59 16.84
N ARG A 452 22.90 -10.40 16.31
CA ARG A 452 23.92 -9.54 16.93
C ARG A 452 23.75 -8.09 16.48
N PHE A 453 23.48 -7.18 17.40
CA PHE A 453 23.39 -5.74 17.12
C PHE A 453 24.74 -5.07 17.42
N VAL A 454 25.43 -4.61 16.38
CA VAL A 454 26.75 -3.97 16.49
C VAL A 454 26.60 -2.48 16.26
N ARG A 455 26.80 -1.67 17.30
CA ARG A 455 26.73 -0.22 17.14
C ARG A 455 28.02 0.33 16.56
N SER A 456 28.06 0.39 15.23
CA SER A 456 29.10 1.07 14.48
C SER A 456 28.55 1.40 13.10
N ARG A 457 29.10 2.44 12.46
CA ARG A 457 28.84 2.74 11.05
C ARG A 457 30.09 2.34 10.25
N PRO A 458 30.14 1.12 9.68
CA PRO A 458 31.20 0.75 8.75
C PRO A 458 31.30 1.79 7.62
N HIS A 459 32.54 2.15 7.26
CA HIS A 459 32.78 3.19 6.27
C HIS A 459 32.90 2.64 4.84
N SER A 460 33.34 1.39 4.68
CA SER A 460 33.55 0.72 3.40
C SER A 460 33.51 -0.81 3.56
N ILE A 461 33.50 -1.51 2.43
CA ILE A 461 33.60 -2.97 2.38
C ILE A 461 34.80 -3.33 1.52
N GLN A 462 35.65 -4.23 2.01
CA GLN A 462 36.81 -4.74 1.27
C GLN A 462 36.61 -6.24 0.99
N PRO A 463 37.04 -6.79 -0.15
CA PRO A 463 37.09 -8.23 -0.35
C PRO A 463 38.15 -8.84 0.56
N THR A 464 37.99 -10.12 0.92
CA THR A 464 39.07 -10.90 1.53
C THR A 464 40.22 -11.11 0.54
N ASP A 465 41.38 -11.53 1.04
CA ASP A 465 42.57 -11.78 0.21
C ASP A 465 42.33 -12.83 -0.90
N ASP A 466 41.44 -13.80 -0.66
CA ASP A 466 41.04 -14.79 -1.66
C ASP A 466 39.89 -14.33 -2.58
N GLY A 467 39.38 -13.12 -2.37
CA GLY A 467 38.32 -12.48 -3.15
C GLY A 467 36.95 -13.14 -3.01
N ARG A 468 36.77 -14.11 -2.11
CA ARG A 468 35.50 -14.83 -1.95
C ARG A 468 34.61 -14.23 -0.87
N GLY A 469 35.19 -13.74 0.21
CA GLY A 469 34.47 -13.14 1.34
C GLY A 469 34.55 -11.61 1.34
N LEU A 470 33.94 -11.02 2.35
CA LEU A 470 33.88 -9.58 2.58
C LEU A 470 34.42 -9.26 3.97
N ARG A 471 35.39 -8.37 4.05
CA ARG A 471 35.98 -7.85 5.28
C ARG A 471 35.36 -6.50 5.61
N LEU A 472 34.84 -6.39 6.84
CA LEU A 472 34.33 -5.15 7.42
C LEU A 472 35.24 -4.72 8.57
N GLU A 473 35.72 -3.48 8.51
CA GLU A 473 36.46 -2.85 9.60
C GLU A 473 35.57 -1.80 10.29
N TYR A 474 35.51 -1.87 11.62
CA TYR A 474 34.68 -0.99 12.41
C TYR A 474 35.24 -0.79 13.82
N LEU A 475 34.84 0.31 14.46
CA LEU A 475 35.20 0.61 15.84
C LEU A 475 34.12 0.08 16.79
N THR A 476 34.54 -0.56 17.88
CA THR A 476 33.66 -0.93 18.99
C THR A 476 33.35 0.28 19.88
N ASP A 477 32.39 0.16 20.78
CA ASP A 477 32.15 1.18 21.83
C ASP A 477 33.38 1.35 22.75
N ALA A 478 34.28 0.34 22.81
CA ALA A 478 35.58 0.43 23.47
C ALA A 478 36.66 1.08 22.56
N GLY A 479 36.30 1.71 21.44
CA GLY A 479 37.26 2.32 20.51
C GLY A 479 38.30 1.35 19.95
N GLU A 480 38.06 0.04 20.05
CA GLU A 480 38.93 -0.99 19.49
C GLU A 480 38.57 -1.16 18.01
N LEU A 481 39.57 -1.12 17.14
CA LEU A 481 39.38 -1.44 15.73
C LEU A 481 39.29 -2.95 15.56
N VAL A 482 38.15 -3.41 15.07
CA VAL A 482 37.86 -4.81 14.82
C VAL A 482 37.67 -5.02 13.31
N ALA A 483 38.24 -6.10 12.80
CA ALA A 483 38.01 -6.58 11.44
C ALA A 483 37.32 -7.94 11.51
N GLU A 484 36.20 -8.08 10.81
CA GLU A 484 35.46 -9.34 10.71
C GLU A 484 35.15 -9.67 9.25
N GLU A 485 35.15 -10.96 8.95
CA GLU A 485 34.82 -11.50 7.62
C GLU A 485 33.40 -12.04 7.56
N TYR A 486 32.74 -11.81 6.43
CA TYR A 486 31.37 -12.18 6.14
C TYR A 486 31.27 -12.81 4.75
N ASP A 487 30.36 -13.75 4.57
CA ASP A 487 30.08 -14.33 3.25
C ASP A 487 29.24 -13.39 2.39
N MET A 488 28.39 -12.59 3.06
CA MET A 488 27.42 -11.68 2.47
C MET A 488 27.25 -10.42 3.32
N VAL A 489 27.12 -9.27 2.67
CA VAL A 489 26.77 -7.99 3.29
C VAL A 489 25.54 -7.41 2.60
N VAL A 490 24.52 -7.08 3.37
CA VAL A 490 23.27 -6.47 2.93
C VAL A 490 23.25 -4.99 3.32
N LEU A 491 23.21 -4.12 2.31
CA LEU A 491 23.07 -2.69 2.43
C LEU A 491 21.59 -2.36 2.68
N ALA A 492 21.28 -1.86 3.88
CA ALA A 492 19.93 -1.41 4.22
C ALA A 492 19.64 -0.05 3.57
N ALA A 493 19.40 -0.10 2.26
CA ALA A 493 19.20 1.05 1.40
C ALA A 493 18.01 1.91 1.84
N GLY A 494 18.26 3.22 1.94
CA GLY A 494 17.27 4.23 2.29
C GLY A 494 16.25 4.51 1.19
N ALA A 495 15.16 5.17 1.55
CA ALA A 495 14.17 5.73 0.65
C ALA A 495 14.67 7.03 -0.01
N ARG A 496 14.28 7.20 -1.27
CA ARG A 496 14.53 8.38 -2.10
C ARG A 496 13.24 8.79 -2.80
N PRO A 497 13.04 10.09 -3.09
CA PRO A 497 11.97 10.49 -4.00
C PRO A 497 12.08 9.72 -5.31
N PRO A 498 10.94 9.30 -5.89
CA PRO A 498 10.93 8.65 -7.19
C PRO A 498 11.60 9.51 -8.28
N ARG A 499 12.30 8.88 -9.22
CA ARG A 499 12.88 9.61 -10.37
C ARG A 499 11.81 10.38 -11.15
N GLY A 500 12.07 11.66 -11.42
CA GLY A 500 11.16 12.57 -12.14
C GLY A 500 10.06 13.20 -11.27
N MET A 501 10.17 13.12 -9.94
CA MET A 501 9.20 13.70 -9.00
C MET A 501 9.06 15.22 -9.16
N ASP A 502 10.13 15.93 -9.49
CA ASP A 502 10.16 17.36 -9.81
C ASP A 502 9.22 17.71 -10.98
N LYS A 503 9.37 17.01 -12.11
CA LYS A 503 8.50 17.18 -13.28
C LYS A 503 7.06 16.79 -12.96
N PHE A 504 6.87 15.70 -12.23
CA PHE A 504 5.54 15.23 -11.83
C PHE A 504 4.82 16.24 -10.92
N ALA A 505 5.54 16.81 -9.95
CA ALA A 505 5.01 17.83 -9.05
C ALA A 505 4.58 19.09 -9.81
N LEU A 506 5.37 19.52 -10.79
CA LEU A 506 5.00 20.61 -11.70
C LEU A 506 3.72 20.30 -12.48
N THR A 507 3.61 19.11 -13.07
CA THR A 507 2.39 18.68 -13.78
C THR A 507 1.16 18.66 -12.88
N MET A 508 1.33 18.24 -11.61
CA MET A 508 0.24 18.21 -10.62
C MET A 508 -0.01 19.60 -10.00
N GLY A 509 0.90 20.56 -10.17
CA GLY A 509 0.84 21.87 -9.53
C GLY A 509 0.93 21.78 -8.00
N VAL A 510 1.80 20.93 -7.46
CA VAL A 510 2.04 20.76 -6.02
C VAL A 510 3.50 21.07 -5.67
N ASP A 511 3.73 21.49 -4.43
CA ASP A 511 5.07 21.80 -3.94
C ASP A 511 5.80 20.53 -3.44
N LEU A 512 7.12 20.55 -3.55
CA LEU A 512 8.00 19.56 -2.94
C LEU A 512 8.69 20.16 -1.72
N ASN A 513 8.95 19.33 -0.72
CA ASN A 513 9.79 19.72 0.42
C ASN A 513 11.28 19.71 0.04
N GLU A 514 12.13 20.15 0.98
CA GLU A 514 13.59 20.25 0.78
C GLU A 514 14.27 18.92 0.38
N TRP A 515 13.60 17.78 0.64
CA TRP A 515 14.09 16.44 0.32
C TRP A 515 13.53 15.88 -0.99
N GLY A 516 12.68 16.62 -1.69
CA GLY A 516 12.07 16.23 -2.97
C GLY A 516 10.82 15.35 -2.87
N PHE A 517 10.23 15.18 -1.67
CA PHE A 517 8.93 14.54 -1.50
C PHE A 517 7.80 15.56 -1.58
N VAL A 518 6.55 15.12 -1.83
CA VAL A 518 5.40 16.03 -1.87
C VAL A 518 5.22 16.72 -0.52
N ASP A 519 5.19 18.04 -0.52
CA ASP A 519 5.04 18.79 0.72
C ASP A 519 3.62 18.70 1.28
N THR A 520 3.51 18.61 2.60
CA THR A 520 2.22 18.40 3.28
C THR A 520 2.15 19.15 4.60
N LEU A 521 0.94 19.53 4.98
CA LEU A 521 0.74 20.41 6.14
C LEU A 521 0.81 19.65 7.49
N PRO A 522 1.37 20.25 8.56
CA PRO A 522 1.52 19.61 9.88
C PRO A 522 0.25 19.01 10.51
N TYR A 523 -0.85 19.77 10.56
CA TYR A 523 -2.12 19.34 11.14
C TYR A 523 -3.13 18.81 10.11
N ARG A 524 -2.67 18.63 8.86
CA ARG A 524 -3.44 18.06 7.74
C ARG A 524 -2.47 17.24 6.88
N PRO A 525 -1.98 16.09 7.40
CA PRO A 525 -0.86 15.35 6.81
C PRO A 525 -1.09 14.89 5.38
N GLU A 526 -2.35 14.74 4.97
CA GLU A 526 -2.73 14.35 3.62
C GLU A 526 -2.87 15.53 2.64
N ARG A 527 -2.88 16.78 3.13
CA ARG A 527 -3.16 17.97 2.32
C ARG A 527 -1.88 18.52 1.70
N THR A 528 -1.89 18.68 0.38
CA THR A 528 -0.81 19.33 -0.39
C THR A 528 -1.05 20.84 -0.51
N SER A 529 -0.15 21.55 -1.19
CA SER A 529 -0.33 22.98 -1.49
C SER A 529 -1.48 23.27 -2.46
N ARG A 530 -1.90 22.30 -3.28
CA ARG A 530 -3.05 22.44 -4.18
C ARG A 530 -4.32 21.86 -3.55
N VAL A 531 -5.34 22.70 -3.38
CA VAL A 531 -6.64 22.26 -2.88
C VAL A 531 -7.23 21.21 -3.84
N GLY A 532 -7.88 20.16 -3.29
CA GLY A 532 -8.42 19.05 -4.09
C GLY A 532 -7.39 17.99 -4.49
N VAL A 533 -6.10 18.23 -4.22
CA VAL A 533 -5.01 17.27 -4.44
C VAL A 533 -4.41 16.85 -3.09
N PHE A 534 -4.34 15.54 -2.87
CA PHE A 534 -3.95 14.94 -1.59
C PHE A 534 -2.77 13.99 -1.75
N ALA A 535 -1.93 13.85 -0.73
CA ALA A 535 -0.86 12.86 -0.69
C ALA A 535 -1.28 11.63 0.15
N ALA A 536 -0.95 10.44 -0.31
CA ALA A 536 -1.22 9.17 0.34
C ALA A 536 0.03 8.29 0.46
N GLY A 537 0.03 7.39 1.44
CA GLY A 537 1.14 6.48 1.67
C GLY A 537 2.46 7.19 1.97
N ALA A 538 3.51 6.77 1.28
CA ALA A 538 4.86 7.32 1.43
C ALA A 538 5.19 8.47 0.44
N CYS A 539 4.20 9.03 -0.25
CA CYS A 539 4.42 10.07 -1.27
C CYS A 539 4.96 11.39 -0.68
N GLY A 540 4.59 11.70 0.57
CA GLY A 540 5.04 12.92 1.26
C GLY A 540 6.15 12.70 2.30
N GLU A 541 6.43 11.45 2.66
CA GLU A 541 7.47 11.09 3.64
C GLU A 541 7.72 9.57 3.58
N PRO A 542 8.95 9.09 3.79
CA PRO A 542 9.23 7.67 3.98
C PRO A 542 8.48 7.08 5.17
N ARG A 543 7.67 6.04 4.93
CA ARG A 543 6.81 5.40 5.94
C ARG A 543 6.71 3.90 5.71
N ASP A 544 6.40 3.16 6.77
CA ASP A 544 6.08 1.74 6.65
C ASP A 544 4.65 1.51 6.11
N ILE A 545 4.27 0.24 6.01
CA ILE A 545 2.96 -0.20 5.49
C ILE A 545 1.80 0.27 6.38
N SER A 546 1.92 0.17 7.71
CA SER A 546 0.83 0.50 8.63
C SER A 546 0.51 2.00 8.56
N GLU A 547 1.56 2.83 8.65
CA GLU A 547 1.42 4.28 8.50
C GLU A 547 0.96 4.67 7.10
N SER A 548 1.38 3.94 6.05
CA SER A 548 0.92 4.18 4.68
C SER A 548 -0.58 3.89 4.50
N VAL A 549 -1.10 2.83 5.14
CA VAL A 549 -2.52 2.47 5.14
C VAL A 549 -3.34 3.52 5.90
N ILE A 550 -2.86 3.98 7.06
CA ILE A 550 -3.50 5.07 7.81
C ILE A 550 -3.55 6.35 6.97
N HIS A 551 -2.43 6.75 6.36
CA HIS A 551 -2.37 7.97 5.56
C HIS A 551 -3.23 7.90 4.30
N ALA A 552 -3.37 6.71 3.71
CA ALA A 552 -4.28 6.47 2.59
C ALA A 552 -5.74 6.66 3.00
N GLY A 553 -6.14 6.15 4.16
CA GLY A 553 -7.48 6.38 4.72
C GLY A 553 -7.74 7.87 5.00
N ALA A 554 -6.74 8.60 5.50
CA ALA A 554 -6.83 10.04 5.70
C ALA A 554 -7.00 10.81 4.38
N ALA A 555 -6.24 10.46 3.34
CA ALA A 555 -6.36 11.06 2.01
C ALA A 555 -7.72 10.76 1.36
N ALA A 556 -8.22 9.53 1.51
CA ALA A 556 -9.56 9.13 1.05
C ALA A 556 -10.67 9.92 1.78
N GLN A 557 -10.52 10.15 3.09
CA GLN A 557 -11.44 11.00 3.87
C GLN A 557 -11.47 12.44 3.32
N ALA A 558 -10.30 13.03 3.09
CA ALA A 558 -10.22 14.39 2.60
C ALA A 558 -10.74 14.52 1.16
N ALA A 559 -10.43 13.55 0.29
CA ALA A 559 -10.95 13.49 -1.08
C ALA A 559 -12.47 13.31 -1.13
N SER A 560 -13.03 12.39 -0.33
CA SER A 560 -14.49 12.19 -0.27
C SER A 560 -15.24 13.45 0.18
N ARG A 561 -14.64 14.25 1.07
CA ARG A 561 -15.20 15.54 1.49
C ARG A 561 -15.28 16.53 0.33
N ILE A 562 -14.23 16.65 -0.48
CA ILE A 562 -14.25 17.51 -1.68
C ILE A 562 -15.30 17.03 -2.67
N ILE A 563 -15.33 15.72 -2.95
CA ILE A 563 -16.30 15.12 -3.89
C ILE A 563 -17.74 15.44 -3.46
N LYS A 564 -18.03 15.32 -2.15
CA LYS A 564 -19.35 15.64 -1.60
C LYS A 564 -19.65 17.14 -1.61
N ALA A 565 -18.69 17.98 -1.22
CA ALA A 565 -18.89 19.43 -1.12
C ALA A 565 -19.25 20.08 -2.47
N TYR A 566 -18.73 19.52 -3.56
CA TYR A 566 -19.01 19.98 -4.93
C TYR A 566 -20.08 19.16 -5.65
N ASP A 567 -20.70 18.19 -4.95
CA ASP A 567 -21.72 17.27 -5.49
C ASP A 567 -21.36 16.67 -6.85
N VAL A 568 -20.10 16.23 -7.00
CA VAL A 568 -19.50 15.80 -8.28
C VAL A 568 -20.26 14.64 -8.93
N LEU A 569 -21.08 13.92 -8.16
CA LEU A 569 -21.84 12.73 -8.60
C LEU A 569 -23.33 13.01 -8.86
N ALA A 570 -23.78 14.27 -8.74
CA ALA A 570 -25.15 14.65 -9.06
C ALA A 570 -25.54 14.19 -10.48
N GLY A 571 -26.54 13.29 -10.58
CA GLY A 571 -27.07 12.80 -11.86
C GLY A 571 -26.52 11.46 -12.36
N ILE A 572 -25.63 10.79 -11.61
CA ILE A 572 -25.25 9.39 -11.90
C ILE A 572 -26.25 8.45 -11.22
N GLU A 573 -27.23 7.94 -11.96
CA GLU A 573 -28.21 6.97 -11.43
C GLU A 573 -27.53 5.66 -11.00
N ALA A 574 -27.93 5.14 -9.83
CA ALA A 574 -27.55 3.80 -9.41
C ALA A 574 -28.31 2.76 -10.24
N GLU A 575 -27.60 1.74 -10.74
CA GLU A 575 -28.28 0.62 -11.41
C GLU A 575 -29.17 -0.12 -10.39
N PRO A 576 -30.46 -0.35 -10.69
CA PRO A 576 -31.33 -1.11 -9.82
C PRO A 576 -30.83 -2.56 -9.71
N GLU A 577 -30.80 -3.11 -8.49
CA GLU A 577 -30.54 -4.53 -8.31
C GLU A 577 -31.74 -5.37 -8.81
N PRO A 578 -31.52 -6.39 -9.65
CA PRO A 578 -32.60 -7.24 -10.10
C PRO A 578 -33.03 -8.22 -9.01
N GLU A 579 -34.34 -8.44 -8.91
CA GLU A 579 -34.90 -9.51 -8.08
C GLU A 579 -34.75 -10.85 -8.79
N TYR A 580 -34.19 -11.84 -8.08
CA TYR A 580 -34.01 -13.19 -8.59
C TYR A 580 -35.12 -14.13 -8.09
N PRO A 581 -35.59 -15.10 -8.91
CA PRO A 581 -36.57 -16.10 -8.49
C PRO A 581 -36.06 -16.97 -7.33
N ASP A 582 -36.96 -17.34 -6.40
CA ASP A 582 -36.66 -18.31 -5.34
C ASP A 582 -36.66 -19.74 -5.89
N VAL A 583 -35.48 -20.35 -5.94
CA VAL A 583 -35.28 -21.73 -6.42
C VAL A 583 -35.12 -22.73 -5.26
N SER A 584 -35.53 -22.37 -4.04
CA SER A 584 -35.36 -23.21 -2.84
C SER A 584 -36.14 -24.51 -2.85
N ARG A 585 -37.20 -24.59 -3.65
CA ARG A 585 -38.05 -25.77 -3.80
C ARG A 585 -37.72 -26.61 -5.03
N ASP A 586 -36.79 -26.14 -5.87
CA ASP A 586 -36.39 -26.83 -7.07
C ASP A 586 -35.25 -27.81 -6.81
N PRO A 587 -35.21 -28.98 -7.47
CA PRO A 587 -34.04 -29.85 -7.42
C PRO A 587 -32.82 -29.11 -8.03
N ALA A 588 -31.62 -29.35 -7.50
CA ALA A 588 -30.39 -28.76 -8.02
C ALA A 588 -30.16 -29.21 -9.48
N ARG A 589 -30.04 -28.25 -10.39
CA ARG A 589 -29.81 -28.41 -11.83
C ARG A 589 -28.64 -27.51 -12.23
N THR A 590 -27.44 -28.07 -12.20
CA THR A 590 -26.19 -27.37 -12.48
C THR A 590 -25.82 -27.49 -13.94
N LEU A 591 -25.64 -26.35 -14.60
CA LEU A 591 -24.93 -26.26 -15.88
C LEU A 591 -23.44 -26.17 -15.59
N VAL A 592 -22.66 -27.15 -16.05
CA VAL A 592 -21.20 -27.14 -15.93
C VAL A 592 -20.60 -26.76 -17.27
N THR A 593 -19.77 -25.74 -17.30
CA THR A 593 -19.03 -25.35 -18.51
C THR A 593 -17.55 -25.54 -18.30
N ILE A 594 -16.85 -26.15 -19.26
CA ILE A 594 -15.41 -26.43 -19.18
C ILE A 594 -14.73 -25.62 -20.28
N CYS A 595 -13.88 -24.67 -19.88
CA CYS A 595 -13.12 -23.85 -20.82
C CYS A 595 -12.03 -24.69 -21.49
N THR A 596 -11.98 -24.68 -22.82
CA THR A 596 -10.99 -25.42 -23.61
C THR A 596 -9.91 -24.53 -24.22
N SER A 597 -9.89 -23.24 -23.90
CA SER A 597 -8.98 -22.26 -24.54
C SER A 597 -7.50 -22.44 -24.18
N CYS A 598 -7.19 -23.34 -23.24
CA CYS A 598 -5.85 -23.54 -22.75
C CYS A 598 -5.24 -24.82 -23.36
N PRO A 599 -4.22 -24.69 -24.24
CA PRO A 599 -3.56 -25.84 -24.84
C PRO A 599 -2.93 -26.79 -23.81
N THR A 600 -2.45 -26.26 -22.68
CA THR A 600 -1.87 -27.07 -21.59
C THR A 600 -2.91 -27.98 -20.96
N LEU A 601 -4.16 -27.52 -20.85
CA LEU A 601 -5.26 -28.31 -20.29
C LEU A 601 -5.65 -29.45 -21.23
N GLU A 602 -5.77 -29.18 -22.54
CA GLU A 602 -6.05 -30.21 -23.55
C GLU A 602 -4.91 -31.24 -23.67
N GLN A 603 -3.66 -30.83 -23.40
CA GLN A 603 -2.51 -31.73 -23.40
C GLN A 603 -2.42 -32.57 -22.13
N ALA A 604 -2.85 -32.04 -20.98
CA ALA A 604 -2.73 -32.70 -19.68
C ALA A 604 -3.90 -33.64 -19.36
N VAL A 605 -5.10 -33.38 -19.89
CA VAL A 605 -6.34 -34.10 -19.52
C VAL A 605 -7.22 -34.36 -20.74
N ASP A 606 -7.78 -35.57 -20.82
CA ASP A 606 -8.87 -35.88 -21.76
C ASP A 606 -10.16 -35.17 -21.31
N LEU A 607 -10.48 -34.07 -21.99
CA LEU A 607 -11.64 -33.25 -21.69
C LEU A 607 -12.97 -33.90 -22.06
N ASP A 608 -12.99 -34.84 -23.00
CA ASP A 608 -14.20 -35.60 -23.35
C ASP A 608 -14.52 -36.59 -22.22
N ALA A 609 -13.52 -37.33 -21.75
CA ALA A 609 -13.68 -38.22 -20.60
C ALA A 609 -14.07 -37.47 -19.31
N LEU A 610 -13.47 -36.29 -19.06
CA LEU A 610 -13.82 -35.43 -17.93
C LEU A 610 -15.27 -34.93 -18.03
N ALA A 611 -15.70 -34.46 -19.21
CA ALA A 611 -17.05 -33.97 -19.43
C ALA A 611 -18.10 -35.08 -19.25
N ASP A 612 -17.86 -36.25 -19.82
CA ASP A 612 -18.73 -37.43 -19.68
C ASP A 612 -18.87 -37.85 -18.21
N ARG A 613 -17.77 -37.78 -17.45
CA ARG A 613 -17.77 -38.10 -16.02
C ARG A 613 -18.58 -37.07 -15.24
N MET A 614 -18.36 -35.78 -15.47
CA MET A 614 -19.14 -34.71 -14.83
C MET A 614 -20.63 -34.79 -15.18
N GLN A 615 -20.98 -35.23 -16.39
CA GLN A 615 -22.36 -35.38 -16.84
C GLN A 615 -23.12 -36.49 -16.09
N ARG A 616 -22.41 -37.45 -15.48
CA ARG A 616 -23.01 -38.53 -14.64
C ARG A 616 -23.35 -38.08 -13.22
N VAL A 617 -22.86 -36.91 -12.79
CA VAL A 617 -23.19 -36.35 -11.47
C VAL A 617 -24.68 -35.99 -11.47
N HIS A 618 -25.43 -36.50 -10.50
CA HIS A 618 -26.90 -36.47 -10.51
C HIS A 618 -27.53 -35.05 -10.61
N SER A 619 -26.85 -34.01 -10.11
CA SER A 619 -27.35 -32.64 -10.16
C SER A 619 -26.94 -31.89 -11.43
N VAL A 620 -26.06 -32.46 -12.25
CA VAL A 620 -25.56 -31.81 -13.45
C VAL A 620 -26.55 -32.04 -14.57
N CYS A 621 -27.26 -30.99 -14.97
CA CYS A 621 -28.24 -31.09 -16.05
C CYS A 621 -27.57 -31.12 -17.43
N LYS A 622 -26.42 -30.47 -17.58
CA LYS A 622 -25.65 -30.43 -18.82
C LYS A 622 -24.19 -30.07 -18.54
N VAL A 623 -23.28 -30.74 -19.23
CA VAL A 623 -21.88 -30.32 -19.38
C VAL A 623 -21.67 -29.78 -20.79
N MET A 624 -20.99 -28.64 -20.90
CA MET A 624 -20.66 -28.00 -22.17
C MET A 624 -19.19 -27.59 -22.20
N ARG A 625 -18.55 -27.81 -23.36
CA ARG A 625 -17.24 -27.23 -23.64
C ARG A 625 -17.41 -25.84 -24.22
N VAL A 626 -16.68 -24.88 -23.68
CA VAL A 626 -16.67 -23.50 -24.19
C VAL A 626 -15.28 -23.23 -24.72
N GLY A 627 -15.19 -22.88 -26.00
CA GLY A 627 -13.92 -22.64 -26.68
C GLY A 627 -13.05 -21.66 -25.89
N SER A 628 -13.57 -20.46 -25.61
CA SER A 628 -12.88 -19.46 -24.78
C SER A 628 -13.83 -18.72 -23.86
N ALA A 629 -13.95 -19.18 -22.60
CA ALA A 629 -14.79 -18.55 -21.59
C ALA A 629 -14.35 -17.10 -21.26
N CYS A 630 -13.13 -16.68 -21.59
CA CYS A 630 -12.67 -15.31 -21.42
C CYS A 630 -13.21 -14.34 -22.49
N THR A 631 -13.74 -14.85 -23.61
CA THR A 631 -14.15 -14.03 -24.76
C THR A 631 -15.64 -13.68 -24.74
N PRO A 632 -16.07 -12.57 -25.38
CA PRO A 632 -17.49 -12.24 -25.52
C PRO A 632 -18.32 -13.37 -26.16
N GLN A 633 -17.75 -14.09 -27.13
CA GLN A 633 -18.44 -15.21 -27.78
C GLN A 633 -18.67 -16.37 -26.80
N GLY A 634 -17.66 -16.75 -26.01
CA GLY A 634 -17.82 -17.82 -25.01
C GLY A 634 -18.92 -17.52 -23.99
N TRP A 635 -19.10 -16.26 -23.58
CA TRP A 635 -20.20 -15.88 -22.69
C TRP A 635 -21.57 -15.95 -23.37
N LYS A 636 -21.69 -15.58 -24.65
CA LYS A 636 -22.91 -15.78 -25.41
C LYS A 636 -23.28 -17.26 -25.54
N ASP A 637 -22.29 -18.14 -25.68
CA ASP A 637 -22.52 -19.58 -25.73
C ASP A 637 -23.02 -20.12 -24.38
N ILE A 638 -22.43 -19.65 -23.26
CA ILE A 638 -22.88 -19.96 -21.90
C ILE A 638 -24.32 -19.46 -21.67
N GLU A 639 -24.61 -18.23 -22.08
CA GLU A 639 -25.93 -17.61 -21.99
C GLU A 639 -26.98 -18.41 -22.78
N ALA A 640 -26.69 -18.75 -24.03
CA ALA A 640 -27.57 -19.55 -24.89
C ALA A 640 -27.87 -20.92 -24.26
N ALA A 641 -26.85 -21.61 -23.74
CA ALA A 641 -27.04 -22.88 -23.04
C ALA A 641 -27.84 -22.72 -21.74
N ALA A 642 -27.60 -21.66 -20.97
CA ALA A 642 -28.40 -21.39 -19.77
C ALA A 642 -29.88 -21.13 -20.12
N MET A 643 -30.17 -20.42 -21.22
CA MET A 643 -31.54 -20.22 -21.70
C MET A 643 -32.19 -21.52 -22.19
N GLU A 644 -31.44 -22.41 -22.86
CA GLU A 644 -31.92 -23.70 -23.37
C GLU A 644 -32.22 -24.70 -22.24
N TYR A 645 -31.23 -24.96 -21.37
CA TYR A 645 -31.31 -26.00 -20.36
C TYR A 645 -31.98 -25.53 -19.05
N LYS A 646 -32.13 -24.20 -18.88
CA LYS A 646 -32.73 -23.55 -17.70
C LYS A 646 -32.15 -24.09 -16.38
N PRO A 647 -30.83 -23.97 -16.17
CA PRO A 647 -30.21 -24.40 -14.92
C PRO A 647 -30.62 -23.45 -13.78
N ASN A 648 -30.59 -23.96 -12.55
CA ASN A 648 -30.71 -23.12 -11.35
C ASN A 648 -29.39 -23.00 -10.59
N ARG A 649 -28.30 -23.55 -11.15
CA ARG A 649 -26.90 -23.38 -10.71
C ARG A 649 -25.98 -23.32 -11.94
N VAL A 650 -24.93 -22.51 -11.91
CA VAL A 650 -23.93 -22.46 -13.00
C VAL A 650 -22.53 -22.64 -12.44
N LEU A 651 -21.78 -23.61 -12.96
CA LEU A 651 -20.37 -23.79 -12.66
C LEU A 651 -19.54 -23.57 -13.92
N ILE A 652 -18.52 -22.73 -13.84
CA ILE A 652 -17.56 -22.51 -14.92
C ILE A 652 -16.19 -23.04 -14.48
N GLY A 653 -15.67 -24.05 -15.17
CA GLY A 653 -14.28 -24.47 -15.04
C GLY A 653 -13.39 -23.62 -15.95
N ALA A 654 -12.55 -22.78 -15.36
CA ALA A 654 -11.67 -21.87 -16.11
C ALA A 654 -10.31 -21.70 -15.40
N CYS A 655 -9.41 -20.91 -15.98
CA CYS A 655 -8.06 -20.75 -15.44
C CYS A 655 -7.94 -19.76 -14.26
N MET A 656 -8.81 -18.74 -14.20
CA MET A 656 -8.65 -17.60 -13.28
C MET A 656 -10.00 -17.20 -12.68
N PRO A 657 -10.56 -17.95 -11.71
CA PRO A 657 -11.91 -17.74 -11.19
C PRO A 657 -12.35 -16.29 -10.96
N TYR A 658 -11.49 -15.50 -10.32
CA TYR A 658 -11.74 -14.08 -10.01
C TYR A 658 -12.02 -13.21 -11.24
N ALA A 659 -11.45 -13.53 -12.40
CA ALA A 659 -11.58 -12.72 -13.61
C ALA A 659 -12.98 -12.83 -14.22
N TYR A 660 -13.71 -13.89 -13.86
CA TYR A 660 -15.04 -14.19 -14.37
C TYR A 660 -16.15 -13.67 -13.44
N ILE A 661 -15.84 -13.35 -12.18
CA ILE A 661 -16.82 -12.88 -11.19
C ILE A 661 -17.63 -11.66 -11.67
N PRO A 662 -17.03 -10.60 -12.26
CA PRO A 662 -17.82 -9.47 -12.75
C PRO A 662 -18.82 -9.88 -13.83
N ARG A 663 -18.44 -10.82 -14.71
CA ARG A 663 -19.30 -11.33 -15.77
C ARG A 663 -20.33 -12.35 -15.28
N LEU A 664 -20.08 -13.06 -14.17
CA LEU A 664 -21.11 -13.88 -13.52
C LEU A 664 -22.29 -13.02 -13.06
N LYS A 665 -22.04 -11.81 -12.55
CA LYS A 665 -23.13 -10.88 -12.21
C LYS A 665 -23.95 -10.54 -13.45
N GLU A 666 -23.30 -10.14 -14.54
CA GLU A 666 -23.96 -9.81 -15.81
C GLU A 666 -24.77 -11.00 -16.36
N LEU A 667 -24.17 -12.19 -16.43
CA LEU A 667 -24.85 -13.43 -16.82
C LEU A 667 -26.07 -13.69 -15.93
N GLY A 668 -25.93 -13.55 -14.62
CA GLY A 668 -27.00 -13.71 -13.65
C GLY A 668 -28.17 -12.78 -13.90
N ARG A 669 -27.90 -11.49 -14.17
CA ARG A 669 -28.94 -10.52 -14.55
C ARG A 669 -29.66 -10.95 -15.84
N THR A 670 -28.92 -11.42 -16.84
CA THR A 670 -29.46 -11.80 -18.14
C THR A 670 -30.31 -13.06 -18.09
N ILE A 671 -29.88 -14.09 -17.35
CA ILE A 671 -30.59 -15.38 -17.27
C ILE A 671 -31.57 -15.45 -16.08
N GLY A 672 -31.61 -14.41 -15.25
CA GLY A 672 -32.44 -14.36 -14.05
C GLY A 672 -32.01 -15.34 -12.94
N LEU A 673 -30.70 -15.60 -12.81
CA LEU A 673 -30.15 -16.49 -11.78
C LEU A 673 -29.26 -15.70 -10.82
N ASN A 674 -29.48 -15.88 -9.51
CA ASN A 674 -28.69 -15.21 -8.48
C ASN A 674 -27.20 -15.58 -8.60
N PRO A 675 -26.25 -14.62 -8.67
CA PRO A 675 -24.83 -14.91 -8.73
C PRO A 675 -24.28 -15.76 -7.58
N ALA A 676 -24.93 -15.76 -6.40
CA ALA A 676 -24.59 -16.66 -5.28
C ALA A 676 -24.80 -18.15 -5.59
N LEU A 677 -25.54 -18.45 -6.67
CA LEU A 677 -25.82 -19.77 -7.19
C LEU A 677 -24.93 -20.12 -8.39
N MET A 678 -23.88 -19.32 -8.60
CA MET A 678 -22.86 -19.54 -9.62
C MET A 678 -21.48 -19.60 -8.99
N ASP A 679 -20.59 -20.40 -9.57
CA ASP A 679 -19.18 -20.43 -9.15
C ASP A 679 -18.27 -20.59 -10.37
N VAL A 680 -17.01 -20.17 -10.21
CA VAL A 680 -15.95 -20.47 -11.17
C VAL A 680 -14.84 -21.22 -10.44
N VAL A 681 -14.43 -22.38 -10.95
CA VAL A 681 -13.37 -23.18 -10.35
C VAL A 681 -12.13 -23.18 -11.23
N ASP A 682 -10.96 -23.13 -10.58
CA ASP A 682 -9.67 -23.20 -11.25
C ASP A 682 -9.41 -24.65 -11.69
N ILE A 683 -9.37 -24.87 -13.00
CA ILE A 683 -9.01 -26.16 -13.62
C ILE A 683 -7.65 -26.09 -14.33
N TYR A 684 -6.96 -24.96 -14.25
CA TYR A 684 -5.71 -24.73 -14.96
C TYR A 684 -4.49 -24.93 -14.07
N THR A 685 -4.49 -24.44 -12.83
CA THR A 685 -3.28 -24.46 -11.99
C THR A 685 -2.71 -25.85 -11.77
N ALA A 686 -3.56 -26.88 -11.70
CA ALA A 686 -3.14 -28.30 -11.59
C ALA A 686 -2.32 -28.81 -12.81
N THR A 687 -2.34 -28.07 -13.92
CA THR A 687 -1.60 -28.38 -15.15
C THR A 687 -0.19 -27.76 -15.18
N VAL A 688 0.12 -26.85 -14.25
CA VAL A 688 1.39 -26.11 -14.19
C VAL A 688 2.40 -26.86 -13.31
N GLY A 689 3.52 -27.28 -13.88
CA GLY A 689 4.62 -27.93 -13.14
C GLY A 689 4.48 -29.45 -12.95
N GLY A 690 3.49 -30.09 -13.59
CA GLY A 690 3.41 -31.54 -13.62
C GLY A 690 4.51 -32.13 -14.50
N ASP A 691 5.30 -33.05 -13.94
CA ASP A 691 6.15 -33.93 -14.74
C ASP A 691 5.26 -34.60 -15.80
N GLY A 692 5.65 -34.56 -17.07
CA GLY A 692 4.88 -35.11 -18.20
C GLY A 692 4.57 -36.62 -18.14
N ASN A 693 4.77 -37.27 -16.99
CA ASN A 693 4.39 -38.63 -16.64
C ASN A 693 3.39 -38.61 -15.47
N GLY A 694 2.10 -38.46 -15.76
CA GLY A 694 1.06 -38.60 -14.73
C GLY A 694 -0.37 -38.21 -15.12
N ASN A 695 -0.85 -38.52 -16.33
CA ASN A 695 -2.19 -38.12 -16.83
C ASN A 695 -3.36 -38.44 -15.87
N GLY A 696 -3.23 -39.42 -14.97
CA GLY A 696 -4.26 -39.76 -13.98
C GLY A 696 -4.37 -38.80 -12.79
N ARG A 697 -3.27 -38.18 -12.34
CA ARG A 697 -3.26 -37.33 -11.14
C ARG A 697 -3.87 -35.96 -11.42
N THR A 698 -3.43 -35.29 -12.48
CA THR A 698 -3.95 -33.97 -12.87
C THR A 698 -5.44 -34.03 -13.24
N ALA A 699 -5.86 -35.07 -13.98
CA ALA A 699 -7.27 -35.31 -14.29
C ALA A 699 -8.11 -35.53 -13.02
N ARG A 700 -7.57 -36.25 -12.03
CA ARG A 700 -8.22 -36.44 -10.72
C ARG A 700 -8.35 -35.11 -9.97
N GLU A 701 -7.29 -34.32 -9.88
CA GLU A 701 -7.30 -33.02 -9.20
C GLU A 701 -8.32 -32.06 -9.82
N ILE A 702 -8.42 -32.02 -11.16
CA ILE A 702 -9.41 -31.20 -11.88
C ILE A 702 -10.84 -31.71 -11.67
N TYR A 703 -11.08 -33.01 -11.80
CA TYR A 703 -12.40 -33.60 -11.53
C TYR A 703 -12.82 -33.33 -10.09
N SER A 704 -11.96 -33.59 -9.10
CA SER A 704 -12.25 -33.34 -7.69
C SER A 704 -12.57 -31.87 -7.44
N SER A 705 -11.89 -30.93 -8.11
CA SER A 705 -12.18 -29.50 -8.01
C SER A 705 -13.57 -29.15 -8.57
N LEU A 706 -13.91 -29.67 -9.76
CA LEU A 706 -15.23 -29.49 -10.37
C LEU A 706 -16.35 -30.15 -9.55
N ALA A 707 -16.17 -31.39 -9.14
CA ALA A 707 -17.15 -32.16 -8.37
C ALA A 707 -17.39 -31.53 -6.98
N THR A 708 -16.32 -31.08 -6.31
CA THR A 708 -16.42 -30.31 -5.05
C THR A 708 -17.19 -29.01 -5.25
N ALA A 709 -16.94 -28.28 -6.34
CA ALA A 709 -17.67 -27.04 -6.63
C ALA A 709 -19.15 -27.30 -6.95
N VAL A 710 -19.47 -28.38 -7.69
CA VAL A 710 -20.87 -28.81 -7.91
C VAL A 710 -21.54 -29.14 -6.58
N ALA A 711 -20.90 -29.93 -5.71
CA ALA A 711 -21.45 -30.29 -4.41
C ALA A 711 -21.65 -29.05 -3.50
N ARG A 712 -20.74 -28.07 -3.54
CA ARG A 712 -20.92 -26.77 -2.88
C ARG A 712 -22.13 -26.01 -3.41
N LEU A 713 -22.31 -25.94 -4.74
CA LEU A 713 -23.45 -25.27 -5.35
C LEU A 713 -24.78 -25.98 -5.08
N GLN A 714 -24.79 -27.31 -4.94
CA GLN A 714 -25.97 -28.06 -4.49
C GLN A 714 -26.37 -27.65 -3.06
N GLY A 715 -25.38 -27.46 -2.17
CA GLY A 715 -25.58 -27.01 -0.80
C GLY A 715 -25.88 -25.52 -0.67
N ALA A 716 -25.51 -24.69 -1.66
CA ALA A 716 -25.64 -23.24 -1.60
C ALA A 716 -27.10 -22.80 -1.37
N ASP A 717 -27.27 -21.88 -0.42
CA ASP A 717 -28.57 -21.36 0.00
C ASP A 717 -29.26 -20.59 -1.15
N PRO A 718 -30.40 -21.08 -1.65
CA PRO A 718 -31.14 -20.46 -2.73
C PRO A 718 -32.00 -19.27 -2.32
N SER A 719 -32.17 -18.99 -1.01
CA SER A 719 -32.96 -17.86 -0.53
C SER A 719 -32.24 -16.53 -0.80
N GLY A 720 -32.62 -15.87 -1.91
CA GLY A 720 -31.93 -14.69 -2.46
C GLY A 720 -32.17 -13.35 -1.77
N GLN A 721 -32.90 -13.29 -0.66
CA GLN A 721 -33.10 -12.02 0.05
C GLN A 721 -32.03 -11.84 1.14
N ALA A 722 -31.20 -10.82 0.96
CA ALA A 722 -30.35 -10.32 2.04
C ALA A 722 -31.27 -9.84 3.18
N VAL A 723 -31.15 -10.44 4.36
CA VAL A 723 -31.68 -9.80 5.57
C VAL A 723 -30.90 -8.50 5.71
N THR A 724 -31.59 -7.39 5.52
CA THR A 724 -31.00 -6.06 5.64
C THR A 724 -31.36 -5.44 6.98
N VAL A 725 -30.43 -4.72 7.57
CA VAL A 725 -30.71 -3.88 8.74
C VAL A 725 -30.56 -2.42 8.35
N ASP A 726 -31.53 -1.61 8.76
CA ASP A 726 -31.46 -0.16 8.58
C ASP A 726 -30.29 0.41 9.37
N VAL A 727 -29.56 1.31 8.73
CA VAL A 727 -28.42 1.97 9.36
C VAL A 727 -28.90 3.24 10.06
N VAL A 728 -28.60 3.35 11.35
CA VAL A 728 -28.69 4.63 12.05
C VAL A 728 -27.51 5.49 11.60
N ARG A 729 -27.79 6.54 10.82
CA ARG A 729 -26.79 7.38 10.16
C ARG A 729 -26.19 8.44 11.11
N SER A 730 -25.73 8.00 12.26
CA SER A 730 -25.01 8.80 13.26
C SER A 730 -23.84 8.01 13.86
N ALA A 731 -22.86 8.72 14.41
CA ALA A 731 -21.69 8.13 15.06
C ALA A 731 -21.64 8.49 16.55
N LEU A 732 -21.12 7.57 17.36
CA LEU A 732 -20.66 7.83 18.72
C LEU A 732 -19.13 7.95 18.72
N VAL A 733 -18.60 9.03 19.26
CA VAL A 733 -17.15 9.22 19.46
C VAL A 733 -16.89 9.34 20.96
N VAL A 734 -16.00 8.50 21.49
CA VAL A 734 -15.67 8.45 22.93
C VAL A 734 -14.26 9.00 23.13
N GLY A 735 -14.16 10.14 23.81
CA GLY A 735 -12.93 10.91 24.03
C GLY A 735 -12.89 12.18 23.16
N GLY A 736 -12.89 13.34 23.81
CA GLY A 736 -12.88 14.69 23.25
C GLY A 736 -11.47 15.30 23.09
N GLY A 737 -10.42 14.48 23.03
CA GLY A 737 -9.08 14.92 22.65
C GLY A 737 -8.94 15.22 21.15
N LEU A 738 -7.72 15.57 20.72
CA LEU A 738 -7.41 15.83 19.30
C LEU A 738 -7.97 14.77 18.34
N ALA A 739 -7.79 13.48 18.67
CA ALA A 739 -8.22 12.37 17.82
C ALA A 739 -9.74 12.32 17.64
N GLY A 740 -10.48 12.37 18.75
CA GLY A 740 -11.94 12.27 18.72
C GLY A 740 -12.58 13.50 18.09
N MET A 741 -12.06 14.70 18.35
CA MET A 741 -12.55 15.92 17.70
C MET A 741 -12.31 15.90 16.18
N VAL A 742 -11.13 15.46 15.72
CA VAL A 742 -10.87 15.33 14.28
C VAL A 742 -11.77 14.27 13.65
N ALA A 743 -11.97 13.13 14.31
CA ALA A 743 -12.88 12.08 13.82
C ALA A 743 -14.33 12.57 13.75
N ALA A 744 -14.80 13.27 14.77
CA ALA A 744 -16.13 13.86 14.84
C ALA A 744 -16.35 14.87 13.70
N MET A 745 -15.43 15.83 13.51
CA MET A 745 -15.49 16.77 12.39
C MET A 745 -15.47 16.05 11.04
N SER A 746 -14.62 15.04 10.88
CA SER A 746 -14.48 14.30 9.62
C SER A 746 -15.75 13.55 9.21
N ILE A 747 -16.56 13.10 10.17
CA ILE A 747 -17.87 12.47 9.95
C ILE A 747 -18.96 13.53 9.80
N ALA A 748 -18.94 14.58 10.62
CA ALA A 748 -19.96 15.62 10.65
C ALA A 748 -19.94 16.51 9.40
N ASP A 749 -18.76 16.80 8.85
CA ASP A 749 -18.55 17.47 7.56
C ASP A 749 -19.15 16.68 6.39
N GLN A 750 -19.35 15.37 6.57
CA GLN A 750 -20.07 14.51 5.63
C GLN A 750 -21.58 14.50 5.89
N GLY A 751 -22.11 15.39 6.71
CA GLY A 751 -23.54 15.54 6.96
C GLY A 751 -24.14 14.48 7.90
N TYR A 752 -23.33 13.68 8.60
CA TYR A 752 -23.81 12.71 9.57
C TYR A 752 -23.82 13.27 10.99
N GLY A 753 -24.82 12.88 11.78
CA GLY A 753 -24.88 13.26 13.19
C GLY A 753 -23.76 12.60 13.99
N VAL A 754 -23.15 13.32 14.92
CA VAL A 754 -22.11 12.80 15.81
C VAL A 754 -22.44 13.15 17.26
N CYS A 755 -22.40 12.15 18.13
CA CYS A 755 -22.39 12.35 19.57
C CYS A 755 -20.94 12.20 20.06
N LEU A 756 -20.35 13.28 20.55
CA LEU A 756 -19.01 13.28 21.14
C LEU A 756 -19.13 13.26 22.67
N VAL A 757 -18.60 12.22 23.30
CA VAL A 757 -18.63 12.04 24.76
C VAL A 757 -17.22 12.27 25.32
N GLU A 758 -17.11 13.21 26.24
CA GLU A 758 -15.88 13.55 26.98
C GLU A 758 -16.10 13.35 28.48
N ALA A 759 -15.17 12.65 29.12
CA ALA A 759 -15.23 12.33 30.55
C ALA A 759 -14.88 13.54 31.42
N GLU A 760 -14.06 14.46 30.92
CA GLU A 760 -13.66 15.69 31.61
C GLU A 760 -14.63 16.87 31.34
N GLU A 761 -14.43 17.96 32.08
CA GLU A 761 -15.19 19.21 31.93
C GLU A 761 -14.85 20.00 30.65
N SER A 762 -13.75 19.63 29.97
CA SER A 762 -13.24 20.37 28.82
C SER A 762 -12.76 19.44 27.71
N LEU A 763 -12.85 19.92 26.47
CA LEU A 763 -12.30 19.22 25.31
C LEU A 763 -10.80 19.55 25.18
N GLY A 764 -10.08 18.71 24.43
CA GLY A 764 -8.70 18.96 24.01
C GLY A 764 -7.71 17.91 24.47
N GLY A 765 -7.88 17.37 25.68
CA GLY A 765 -6.99 16.38 26.28
C GLY A 765 -5.53 16.85 26.37
N THR A 766 -4.58 15.91 26.37
CA THR A 766 -3.14 16.19 26.55
C THR A 766 -2.56 17.15 25.50
N ALA A 767 -3.15 17.24 24.30
CA ALA A 767 -2.68 18.14 23.26
C ALA A 767 -2.72 19.62 23.66
N MET A 768 -3.61 20.01 24.59
CA MET A 768 -3.68 21.38 25.12
C MET A 768 -2.47 21.75 25.99
N ARG A 769 -1.69 20.77 26.47
CA ARG A 769 -0.47 21.02 27.25
C ARG A 769 0.73 21.39 26.38
N LEU A 770 0.68 21.12 25.07
CA LEU A 770 1.75 21.45 24.14
C LEU A 770 1.71 22.95 23.82
N HIS A 771 2.86 23.60 23.72
CA HIS A 771 2.95 25.03 23.41
C HIS A 771 3.68 25.32 22.10
N THR A 772 4.53 24.40 21.67
CA THR A 772 5.41 24.56 20.52
C THR A 772 5.57 23.24 19.77
N GLN A 773 5.90 23.33 18.48
CA GLN A 773 6.29 22.19 17.65
C GLN A 773 7.63 22.45 16.96
N LEU A 774 8.30 21.38 16.53
CA LEU A 774 9.59 21.46 15.81
C LEU A 774 9.48 22.19 14.46
N ASP A 775 8.32 22.11 13.80
CA ASP A 775 8.03 22.82 12.56
C ASP A 775 7.65 24.30 12.77
N GLY A 776 7.68 24.78 14.02
CA GLY A 776 7.36 26.16 14.38
C GLY A 776 5.86 26.46 14.46
N THR A 777 4.98 25.47 14.24
CA THR A 777 3.54 25.68 14.35
C THR A 777 3.08 25.80 15.81
N ASP A 778 1.95 26.49 16.01
CA ASP A 778 1.29 26.64 17.31
C ASP A 778 0.22 25.55 17.51
N PRO A 779 0.46 24.54 18.36
CA PRO A 779 -0.50 23.49 18.62
C PRO A 779 -1.72 23.97 19.41
N ARG A 780 -1.60 24.98 20.28
CA ARG A 780 -2.74 25.50 21.06
C ARG A 780 -3.70 26.26 20.19
N ALA A 781 -3.19 27.15 19.33
CA ALA A 781 -4.03 27.88 18.39
C ALA A 781 -4.87 26.93 17.51
N TYR A 782 -4.25 25.85 17.02
CA TYR A 782 -4.95 24.82 16.26
C TYR A 782 -6.02 24.08 17.10
N MET A 783 -5.69 23.72 18.34
CA MET A 783 -6.63 23.04 19.23
C MET A 783 -7.81 23.92 19.64
N GLU A 784 -7.58 25.19 19.96
CA GLU A 784 -8.63 26.17 20.27
C GLU A 784 -9.57 26.37 19.07
N GLU A 785 -9.02 26.48 17.87
CA GLU A 785 -9.81 26.55 16.64
C GLU A 785 -10.67 25.28 16.45
N LEU A 786 -10.07 24.11 16.65
CA LEU A 786 -10.78 22.82 16.51
C LEU A 786 -11.90 22.67 17.55
N ILE A 787 -11.66 23.03 18.82
CA ILE A 787 -12.68 23.02 19.87
C ILE A 787 -13.83 23.94 19.48
N ALA A 788 -13.53 25.17 19.05
CA ALA A 788 -14.55 26.12 18.62
C ALA A 788 -15.35 25.62 17.41
N GLN A 789 -14.72 24.93 16.46
CA GLN A 789 -15.39 24.31 15.33
C GLN A 789 -16.33 23.18 15.79
N VAL A 790 -15.85 22.29 16.65
CA VAL A 790 -16.62 21.14 17.16
C VAL A 790 -17.84 21.58 17.95
N GLU A 791 -17.69 22.54 18.87
CA GLU A 791 -18.80 23.02 19.70
C GLU A 791 -19.87 23.77 18.92
N LYS A 792 -19.51 24.40 17.80
CA LYS A 792 -20.43 25.16 16.94
C LYS A 792 -21.00 24.34 15.79
N HIS A 793 -20.50 23.13 15.55
CA HIS A 793 -20.89 22.35 14.38
C HIS A 793 -22.33 21.84 14.53
N PRO A 794 -23.23 22.07 13.55
CA PRO A 794 -24.67 21.76 13.70
C PRO A 794 -24.96 20.26 13.86
N ASN A 795 -24.09 19.41 13.32
CA ASN A 795 -24.24 17.95 13.40
C ASN A 795 -23.46 17.30 14.55
N ILE A 796 -22.74 18.07 15.38
CA ILE A 796 -22.01 17.50 16.52
C ILE A 796 -22.71 17.90 17.82
N LYS A 797 -23.07 16.91 18.63
CA LYS A 797 -23.55 17.10 19.98
C LYS A 797 -22.47 16.65 20.96
N VAL A 798 -21.99 17.58 21.78
CA VAL A 798 -20.95 17.31 22.78
C VAL A 798 -21.60 17.07 24.14
N PHE A 799 -21.20 15.99 24.81
CA PHE A 799 -21.51 15.69 26.19
C PHE A 799 -20.20 15.67 26.99
N LYS A 800 -20.02 16.67 27.86
CA LYS A 800 -18.89 16.79 28.78
C LYS A 800 -19.27 16.17 30.13
N GLU A 801 -18.27 15.84 30.94
CA GLU A 801 -18.45 15.13 32.22
C GLU A 801 -19.31 13.86 32.05
N ALA A 802 -19.20 13.21 30.90
CA ALA A 802 -20.07 12.13 30.50
C ALA A 802 -19.28 10.86 30.15
N ARG A 803 -19.88 9.71 30.41
CA ARG A 803 -19.28 8.40 30.12
C ARG A 803 -20.30 7.47 29.49
N VAL A 804 -19.82 6.59 28.62
CA VAL A 804 -20.65 5.51 28.05
C VAL A 804 -20.63 4.34 29.04
N VAL A 805 -21.80 3.94 29.52
CA VAL A 805 -21.93 2.89 30.56
C VAL A 805 -22.52 1.59 30.02
N LEU A 806 -23.02 1.59 28.79
CA LEU A 806 -23.52 0.42 28.08
C LEU A 806 -23.45 0.67 26.58
N SER A 807 -23.07 -0.35 25.81
CA SER A 807 -23.23 -0.35 24.36
C SER A 807 -23.64 -1.74 23.90
N ARG A 808 -24.77 -1.84 23.21
CA ARG A 808 -25.27 -3.11 22.66
C ARG A 808 -25.71 -2.92 21.22
N GLY A 809 -25.66 -3.99 20.45
CA GLY A 809 -26.07 -3.98 19.05
C GLY A 809 -24.92 -4.34 18.12
N ARG A 810 -25.02 -3.89 16.88
CA ARG A 810 -24.19 -4.34 15.76
C ARG A 810 -23.87 -3.19 14.83
N ALA A 811 -22.89 -3.40 13.94
CA ALA A 811 -22.55 -2.47 12.87
C ALA A 811 -23.82 -1.96 12.15
N GLY A 812 -23.99 -0.65 12.09
CA GLY A 812 -25.15 0.02 11.53
C GLY A 812 -26.28 0.32 12.53
N HIS A 813 -26.36 -0.39 13.65
CA HIS A 813 -27.40 -0.17 14.65
C HIS A 813 -26.98 -0.61 16.05
N PHE A 814 -26.37 0.32 16.78
CA PHE A 814 -26.03 0.23 18.19
C PHE A 814 -26.96 1.09 19.04
N ARG A 815 -27.16 0.66 20.28
CA ARG A 815 -27.82 1.39 21.36
C ARG A 815 -26.84 1.54 22.51
N SER A 816 -26.48 2.77 22.83
CA SER A 816 -25.60 3.08 23.95
C SER A 816 -26.32 3.90 25.01
N ALA A 817 -25.87 3.79 26.26
CA ALA A 817 -26.31 4.62 27.36
C ALA A 817 -25.19 5.56 27.79
N ILE A 818 -25.47 6.86 27.81
CA ILE A 818 -24.53 7.91 28.23
C ILE A 818 -24.96 8.41 29.61
N ALA A 819 -24.11 8.24 30.60
CA ALA A 819 -24.28 8.81 31.93
C ALA A 819 -23.60 10.18 31.98
N SER A 820 -24.31 11.20 32.46
CA SER A 820 -23.80 12.54 32.72
C SER A 820 -24.40 13.12 34.01
N PRO A 821 -23.98 14.30 34.50
CA PRO A 821 -24.59 14.95 35.65
C PRO A 821 -26.09 15.23 35.47
N MET A 822 -26.59 15.25 34.23
CA MET A 822 -28.01 15.44 33.91
C MET A 822 -28.84 14.14 33.97
N GLY A 823 -28.21 12.98 34.15
CA GLY A 823 -28.85 11.66 34.17
C GLY A 823 -28.27 10.70 33.11
N VAL A 824 -28.97 9.59 32.90
CA VAL A 824 -28.60 8.57 31.90
C VAL A 824 -29.52 8.71 30.68
N PHE A 825 -28.93 8.84 29.49
CA PHE A 825 -29.67 9.03 28.24
C PHE A 825 -29.34 7.93 27.24
N PRO A 826 -30.34 7.32 26.56
CA PRO A 826 -30.10 6.41 25.47
C PRO A 826 -29.69 7.15 24.19
N LEU A 827 -28.80 6.54 23.40
CA LEU A 827 -28.36 7.00 22.09
C LEU A 827 -28.37 5.83 21.11
N GLU A 828 -29.06 5.98 19.99
CA GLU A 828 -28.90 5.09 18.84
C GLU A 828 -27.85 5.67 17.89
N HIS A 829 -26.95 4.82 17.38
CA HIS A 829 -25.92 5.20 16.41
C HIS A 829 -25.51 4.00 15.55
N GLY A 830 -24.91 4.24 14.40
CA GLY A 830 -24.50 3.18 13.48
C GLY A 830 -23.08 2.69 13.71
N VAL A 831 -22.21 3.54 14.26
CA VAL A 831 -20.78 3.26 14.44
C VAL A 831 -20.22 3.94 15.68
N THR A 832 -19.18 3.35 16.26
CA THR A 832 -18.42 3.93 17.38
C THR A 832 -16.95 4.16 17.01
N ILE A 833 -16.38 5.28 17.46
CA ILE A 833 -14.93 5.53 17.44
C ILE A 833 -14.43 5.72 18.88
N LEU A 834 -13.48 4.89 19.29
CA LEU A 834 -12.79 4.99 20.56
C LEU A 834 -11.51 5.84 20.39
N ALA A 835 -11.51 7.00 21.04
CA ALA A 835 -10.46 8.02 20.98
C ALA A 835 -10.07 8.47 22.40
N THR A 836 -9.99 7.52 23.32
CA THR A 836 -9.79 7.75 24.77
C THR A 836 -8.44 8.35 25.14
N GLY A 837 -7.50 8.41 24.19
CA GLY A 837 -6.20 9.03 24.39
C GLY A 837 -5.25 8.21 25.27
N GLY A 838 -4.33 8.92 25.91
CA GLY A 838 -3.39 8.39 26.89
C GLY A 838 -2.83 9.56 27.68
N HIS A 839 -2.04 9.26 28.71
CA HIS A 839 -1.51 10.27 29.61
C HIS A 839 0.01 10.21 29.68
N GLU A 840 0.59 11.30 30.17
CA GLU A 840 1.99 11.35 30.52
C GLU A 840 2.26 10.36 31.65
N ALA A 841 3.23 9.47 31.45
CA ALA A 841 3.51 8.45 32.43
C ALA A 841 4.01 9.03 33.76
N LYS A 842 3.70 8.33 34.86
CA LYS A 842 3.95 8.79 36.23
C LYS A 842 5.42 8.70 36.62
N VAL A 843 6.23 9.68 36.20
CA VAL A 843 7.64 9.79 36.63
C VAL A 843 7.78 10.17 38.11
N TYR A 844 6.73 10.72 38.73
CA TYR A 844 6.71 11.07 40.15
C TYR A 844 6.93 9.87 41.08
N GLU A 845 6.64 8.65 40.61
CA GLU A 845 6.90 7.41 41.35
C GLU A 845 8.41 7.14 41.55
N SER A 846 9.28 7.80 40.78
CA SER A 846 10.74 7.80 41.05
C SER A 846 11.13 8.60 42.30
N GLY A 847 10.23 9.42 42.84
CA GLY A 847 10.51 10.32 43.95
C GLY A 847 11.41 11.52 43.60
N LEU A 848 11.94 11.63 42.37
CA LEU A 848 12.86 12.71 41.99
C LEU A 848 12.16 14.03 41.71
N CYS A 849 10.96 13.99 41.12
CA CYS A 849 10.18 15.19 40.77
C CYS A 849 9.61 15.95 41.99
N VAL A 850 9.91 15.51 43.22
CA VAL A 850 9.63 16.29 44.44
C VAL A 850 10.59 17.46 44.60
N HIS A 851 11.76 17.39 43.96
CA HIS A 851 12.76 18.45 43.98
C HIS A 851 12.44 19.46 42.87
N LYS A 852 12.33 20.75 43.23
CA LYS A 852 12.01 21.85 42.31
C LYS A 852 12.85 21.89 41.00
N PRO A 853 14.15 21.55 41.01
CA PRO A 853 14.97 21.51 39.79
C PRO A 853 14.67 20.35 38.82
N VAL A 854 13.87 19.37 39.23
CA VAL A 854 13.59 18.16 38.45
C VAL A 854 12.18 18.23 37.87
N MET A 855 12.05 18.03 36.57
CA MET A 855 10.77 18.09 35.86
C MET A 855 10.75 17.18 34.64
N THR A 856 9.57 16.95 34.05
CA THR A 856 9.49 16.19 32.80
C THR A 856 9.84 17.08 31.59
N HIS A 857 10.04 16.47 30.42
CA HIS A 857 10.22 17.24 29.18
C HIS A 857 9.01 18.13 28.87
N LEU A 858 7.79 17.64 29.14
CA LEU A 858 6.57 18.39 28.90
C LEU A 858 6.44 19.59 29.85
N THR A 859 6.75 19.42 31.13
CA THR A 859 6.79 20.54 32.08
C THR A 859 7.89 21.55 31.74
N LEU A 860 9.06 21.08 31.29
CA LEU A 860 10.14 21.97 30.85
C LEU A 860 9.70 22.83 29.65
N GLU A 861 9.03 22.22 28.67
CA GLU A 861 8.46 22.96 27.54
C GLU A 861 7.49 24.04 28.03
N GLU A 862 6.52 23.65 28.86
CA GLU A 862 5.49 24.55 29.39
C GLU A 862 6.11 25.74 30.12
N GLN A 863 7.11 25.51 30.99
CA GLN A 863 7.78 26.58 31.72
C GLN A 863 8.61 27.49 30.79
N LEU A 864 9.26 26.93 29.77
CA LEU A 864 9.97 27.72 28.76
C LEU A 864 8.99 28.55 27.93
N ALA A 865 7.88 27.98 27.49
CA ALA A 865 6.90 28.67 26.65
C ALA A 865 6.16 29.79 27.42
N THR A 866 5.81 29.55 28.67
CA THR A 866 5.10 30.53 29.54
C THR A 866 6.03 31.58 30.16
N GLY A 867 7.35 31.43 30.02
CA GLY A 867 8.34 32.33 30.62
C GLY A 867 8.53 32.13 32.13
N GLN A 868 7.98 31.06 32.71
CA GLN A 868 8.22 30.68 34.11
C GLN A 868 9.68 30.27 34.35
N LEU A 869 10.36 29.78 33.31
CA LEU A 869 11.78 29.45 33.32
C LEU A 869 12.55 30.35 32.34
N ASP A 870 13.48 31.15 32.85
CA ASP A 870 14.39 31.96 32.03
C ASP A 870 15.67 31.17 31.70
N ALA A 871 15.82 30.79 30.43
CA ALA A 871 16.98 30.07 29.92
C ALA A 871 18.30 30.88 30.03
N LYS A 872 18.24 32.21 30.10
CA LYS A 872 19.44 33.06 30.24
C LYS A 872 20.06 32.98 31.62
N GLY A 873 19.27 32.64 32.64
CA GLY A 873 19.72 32.47 34.02
C GLY A 873 20.29 31.09 34.33
N LEU A 874 20.25 30.15 33.37
CA LEU A 874 20.72 28.78 33.57
C LEU A 874 22.21 28.66 33.23
N SER A 875 22.94 27.89 34.04
CA SER A 875 24.34 27.55 33.84
C SER A 875 24.53 26.19 33.18
N SER A 876 23.61 25.23 33.39
CA SER A 876 23.58 23.96 32.65
C SER A 876 22.25 23.21 32.80
N VAL A 877 21.91 22.41 31.79
CA VAL A 877 20.72 21.55 31.77
C VAL A 877 21.13 20.12 31.42
N VAL A 878 20.58 19.14 32.15
CA VAL A 878 20.71 17.72 31.80
C VAL A 878 19.33 17.16 31.48
N MET A 879 19.24 16.37 30.42
CA MET A 879 18.04 15.66 30.01
C MET A 879 18.32 14.16 29.97
N ILE A 880 17.43 13.33 30.52
CA ILE A 880 17.58 11.86 30.47
C ILE A 880 16.41 11.28 29.69
N GLN A 881 16.72 10.71 28.52
CA GLN A 881 15.76 9.95 27.70
C GLN A 881 15.47 8.59 28.35
N CYS A 882 14.31 8.01 28.02
CA CYS A 882 13.90 6.68 28.45
C CYS A 882 13.98 6.46 29.98
N TRP A 883 13.75 7.50 30.78
CA TRP A 883 13.91 7.45 32.23
C TRP A 883 12.94 6.47 32.90
N ARG A 884 13.47 5.60 33.78
CA ARG A 884 12.72 4.61 34.56
C ARG A 884 13.45 4.22 35.85
N ASN A 885 12.70 3.67 36.81
CA ASN A 885 13.29 2.94 37.91
C ASN A 885 13.86 1.59 37.42
N PRO A 886 14.96 1.09 38.00
CA PRO A 886 15.51 -0.23 37.66
C PRO A 886 14.46 -1.35 37.75
N GLY A 887 14.38 -2.19 36.70
CA GLY A 887 13.45 -3.33 36.65
C GLY A 887 12.03 -3.03 36.11
N GLN A 888 11.73 -1.77 35.73
CA GLN A 888 10.41 -1.35 35.24
C GLN A 888 10.40 -0.99 33.74
N ASP A 889 11.22 -1.63 32.91
CA ASP A 889 11.32 -1.33 31.48
C ASP A 889 10.01 -1.60 30.73
N ARG A 890 9.54 -0.59 29.97
CA ARG A 890 8.42 -0.78 29.02
C ARG A 890 8.92 -1.61 27.85
N THR A 891 8.05 -2.48 27.37
CA THR A 891 8.22 -3.30 26.17
C THR A 891 8.05 -2.52 24.86
N TYR A 892 7.77 -1.21 24.92
CA TYR A 892 7.51 -0.34 23.78
C TYR A 892 8.18 1.04 23.90
N CYS A 893 8.35 1.72 22.75
CA CYS A 893 8.86 3.08 22.68
C CYS A 893 7.72 4.10 22.61
N SER A 894 7.75 5.15 23.43
CA SER A 894 6.70 6.19 23.44
C SER A 894 6.73 7.15 22.24
N LYS A 895 7.73 7.07 21.35
CA LYS A 895 7.84 7.79 20.06
C LYS A 895 7.86 9.34 20.12
N VAL A 896 7.43 9.95 21.23
CA VAL A 896 7.30 11.41 21.40
C VAL A 896 8.44 12.04 22.18
N CYS A 897 9.11 11.28 23.06
CA CYS A 897 10.09 11.83 24.01
C CYS A 897 11.32 12.43 23.32
N CYS A 898 11.88 11.76 22.30
CA CYS A 898 13.05 12.28 21.59
C CYS A 898 12.72 13.55 20.78
N PRO A 899 11.61 13.62 19.99
CA PRO A 899 11.18 14.87 19.37
C PRO A 899 10.97 16.01 20.37
N GLU A 900 10.35 15.72 21.51
CA GLU A 900 10.10 16.71 22.56
C GLU A 900 11.39 17.20 23.23
N MET A 901 12.35 16.30 23.44
CA MET A 901 13.70 16.67 23.87
C MET A 901 14.37 17.60 22.86
N LEU A 902 14.32 17.30 21.56
CA LEU A 902 14.93 18.15 20.55
C LEU A 902 14.31 19.54 20.52
N LYS A 903 12.98 19.60 20.68
CA LYS A 903 12.23 20.85 20.77
C LYS A 903 12.75 21.71 21.93
N ASN A 904 12.88 21.12 23.11
CA ASN A 904 13.39 21.81 24.30
C ASN A 904 14.87 22.22 24.15
N VAL A 905 15.72 21.35 23.57
CA VAL A 905 17.12 21.67 23.30
C VAL A 905 17.25 22.88 22.38
N LEU A 906 16.52 22.89 21.26
CA LEU A 906 16.56 23.99 20.30
C LEU A 906 15.99 25.28 20.90
N ALA A 907 14.92 25.21 21.70
CA ALA A 907 14.37 26.36 22.41
C ALA A 907 15.34 26.95 23.44
N LEU A 908 16.02 26.09 24.21
CA LEU A 908 17.05 26.50 25.17
C LEU A 908 18.24 27.17 24.46
N LYS A 909 18.81 26.51 23.45
CA LYS A 909 19.95 27.02 22.67
C LYS A 909 19.63 28.28 21.89
N GLY A 910 18.41 28.42 21.36
CA GLY A 910 17.96 29.64 20.69
C GLY A 910 17.92 30.86 21.62
N ARG A 911 17.65 30.66 22.92
CA ARG A 911 17.58 31.73 23.94
C ARG A 911 18.92 31.98 24.64
N ASN A 912 19.72 30.93 24.80
CA ASN A 912 21.06 30.97 25.39
C ASN A 912 21.99 30.00 24.62
N PRO A 913 22.67 30.49 23.56
CA PRO A 913 23.51 29.64 22.69
C PRO A 913 24.65 28.92 23.42
N ASP A 914 25.22 29.58 24.44
CA ASP A 914 26.35 29.08 25.21
C ASP A 914 25.94 28.11 26.34
N LEU A 915 24.64 27.94 26.60
CA LEU A 915 24.13 27.04 27.65
C LEU A 915 24.57 25.59 27.38
N PRO A 916 25.35 24.96 28.27
CA PRO A 916 25.63 23.54 28.20
C PRO A 916 24.35 22.73 28.39
N VAL A 917 23.99 21.94 27.38
CA VAL A 917 22.86 21.02 27.42
C VAL A 917 23.36 19.61 27.16
N TYR A 918 23.19 18.72 28.13
CA TYR A 918 23.61 17.32 28.07
C TYR A 918 22.38 16.42 27.96
N VAL A 919 22.39 15.47 27.04
CA VAL A 919 21.28 14.54 26.80
C VAL A 919 21.78 13.11 26.94
N PHE A 920 21.36 12.42 28.00
CA PHE A 920 21.58 10.98 28.16
C PHE A 920 20.54 10.20 27.37
N TYR A 921 20.96 9.25 26.52
CA TYR A 921 20.04 8.47 25.67
C TYR A 921 20.50 7.03 25.42
N ARG A 922 19.56 6.16 25.02
CA ARG A 922 19.86 4.79 24.53
C ARG A 922 20.02 4.78 23.00
N ASP A 923 18.96 5.19 22.31
CA ASP A 923 18.87 5.39 20.87
C ASP A 923 18.04 6.66 20.58
N ILE A 924 18.42 7.45 19.58
CA ILE A 924 17.63 8.62 19.16
C ILE A 924 16.56 8.22 18.14
N MET A 925 15.29 8.28 18.57
CA MET A 925 14.11 7.82 17.83
C MET A 925 13.48 8.88 16.89
N THR A 926 14.28 9.48 16.02
CA THR A 926 13.86 10.58 15.11
C THR A 926 13.57 10.10 13.68
N GLN A 927 12.50 9.34 13.48
CA GLN A 927 12.14 8.81 12.16
C GLN A 927 11.70 9.92 11.17
N GLY A 928 11.86 9.67 9.87
CA GLY A 928 11.47 10.63 8.83
C GLY A 928 12.33 11.89 8.85
N PHE A 929 11.69 13.03 8.62
CA PHE A 929 12.32 14.35 8.63
C PHE A 929 12.66 14.87 10.03
N LEU A 930 12.35 14.11 11.09
CA LEU A 930 12.78 14.48 12.44
C LEU A 930 14.31 14.43 12.61
N GLU A 931 15.02 13.68 11.76
CA GLU A 931 16.49 13.61 11.81
C GLU A 931 17.13 14.98 11.60
N THR A 932 16.58 15.82 10.73
CA THR A 932 17.08 17.17 10.47
C THR A 932 17.19 17.97 11.77
N TYR A 933 16.20 17.86 12.66
CA TYR A 933 16.21 18.54 13.96
C TYR A 933 17.24 17.97 14.93
N TYR A 934 17.53 16.67 14.84
CA TYR A 934 18.64 16.08 15.58
C TYR A 934 19.98 16.63 15.11
N THR A 935 20.18 16.73 13.80
CA THR A 935 21.35 17.38 13.20
C THR A 935 21.47 18.84 13.63
N GLN A 936 20.37 19.59 13.63
CA GLN A 936 20.34 20.98 14.10
C GLN A 936 20.70 21.11 15.59
N ALA A 937 20.15 20.25 16.46
CA ALA A 937 20.45 20.27 17.89
C ALA A 937 21.94 19.99 18.17
N ARG A 938 22.55 19.07 17.42
CA ARG A 938 23.99 18.81 17.49
C ARG A 938 24.81 20.01 17.01
N LYS A 939 24.42 20.64 15.89
CA LYS A 939 25.07 21.86 15.38
C LYS A 939 24.95 23.04 16.35
N ALA A 940 23.86 23.11 17.12
CA ALA A 940 23.67 24.09 18.19
C ALA A 940 24.52 23.82 19.45
N GLY A 941 25.34 22.76 19.46
CA GLY A 941 26.26 22.45 20.56
C GLY A 941 25.61 21.74 21.76
N ALA A 942 24.50 21.02 21.54
CA ALA A 942 24.01 20.07 22.54
C ALA A 942 24.85 18.79 22.53
N ILE A 943 25.14 18.26 23.72
CA ILE A 943 26.01 17.09 23.91
C ILE A 943 25.14 15.86 24.17
N PHE A 944 25.30 14.82 23.36
CA PHE A 944 24.51 13.59 23.44
C PHE A 944 25.39 12.46 23.97
N ILE A 945 25.06 11.94 25.16
CA ILE A 945 25.82 10.90 25.86
C ILE A 945 24.99 9.62 25.85
N ARG A 946 25.51 8.58 25.20
CA ARG A 946 24.80 7.30 25.12
C ARG A 946 25.02 6.48 26.39
N TYR A 947 23.97 5.79 26.84
CA TYR A 947 24.02 4.79 27.90
C TYR A 947 23.27 3.51 27.50
N ASP A 948 23.53 2.43 28.22
CA ASP A 948 22.84 1.15 28.15
C ASP A 948 22.40 0.68 29.54
N ASP A 949 21.88 -0.55 29.65
CA ASP A 949 21.37 -1.08 30.92
C ASP A 949 22.46 -1.22 32.00
N LEU A 950 23.74 -1.31 31.60
CA LEU A 950 24.88 -1.42 32.52
C LEU A 950 25.47 -0.06 32.90
N THR A 951 25.28 0.96 32.05
CA THR A 951 25.89 2.29 32.16
C THR A 951 24.87 3.41 32.42
N SER A 952 23.66 3.04 32.83
CA SER A 952 22.56 3.97 33.08
C SER A 952 22.95 5.08 34.07
N PRO A 953 22.60 6.36 33.78
CA PRO A 953 22.99 7.48 34.61
C PRO A 953 22.28 7.43 35.98
N GLN A 954 23.04 7.74 37.03
CA GLN A 954 22.55 7.82 38.40
C GLN A 954 22.28 9.27 38.79
N VAL A 955 21.16 9.50 39.47
CA VAL A 955 20.76 10.82 39.96
C VAL A 955 20.83 10.82 41.48
N THR A 956 21.59 11.76 42.02
CA THR A 956 21.71 12.03 43.47
C THR A 956 21.47 13.52 43.71
N PHE A 957 21.46 13.95 44.98
CA PHE A 957 21.29 15.36 45.34
C PHE A 957 22.35 15.81 46.34
N GLU A 958 22.89 17.01 46.11
CA GLU A 958 23.78 17.72 47.03
C GLU A 958 23.25 19.14 47.21
N ASP A 959 23.04 19.57 48.46
CA ASP A 959 22.45 20.88 48.81
C ASP A 959 21.14 21.20 48.05
N GLY A 960 20.33 20.17 47.78
CA GLY A 960 19.06 20.29 47.06
C GLY A 960 19.19 20.47 45.54
N LYS A 961 20.40 20.43 44.99
CA LYS A 961 20.66 20.43 43.53
C LYS A 961 20.91 19.01 43.02
N PRO A 962 20.40 18.67 41.82
CA PRO A 962 20.65 17.36 41.22
C PRO A 962 22.12 17.22 40.84
N VAL A 963 22.68 16.03 41.08
CA VAL A 963 24.00 15.59 40.63
C VAL A 963 23.80 14.33 39.80
N VAL A 964 24.14 14.40 38.52
CA VAL A 964 23.98 13.31 37.56
C VAL A 964 25.35 12.69 37.29
N ARG A 965 25.50 11.41 37.60
CA ARG A 965 26.69 10.62 37.30
C ARG A 965 26.40 9.65 36.18
N GLY A 966 27.23 9.61 35.15
CA GLY A 966 27.07 8.70 34.04
C GLY A 966 28.41 8.38 33.38
N PHE A 967 28.47 7.27 32.67
CA PHE A 967 29.64 6.93 31.87
C PHE A 967 29.55 7.63 30.51
N ASP A 968 30.59 8.36 30.12
CA ASP A 968 30.70 8.89 28.76
C ASP A 968 31.52 7.90 27.91
N PRO A 969 30.92 7.25 26.89
CA PRO A 969 31.63 6.27 26.08
C PRO A 969 32.72 6.89 25.19
N ILE A 970 32.67 8.20 24.91
CA ILE A 970 33.68 8.91 24.11
C ILE A 970 34.89 9.25 24.98
N LEU A 971 34.66 9.79 26.18
CA LEU A 971 35.73 10.10 27.13
C LEU A 971 36.27 8.86 27.84
N ARG A 972 35.48 7.79 27.89
CA ARG A 972 35.78 6.51 28.56
C ARG A 972 35.96 6.65 30.07
N GLU A 973 35.24 7.61 30.66
CA GLU A 973 35.31 7.94 32.07
C GLU A 973 33.92 8.19 32.65
N GLN A 974 33.83 8.11 33.98
CA GLN A 974 32.64 8.55 34.71
C GLN A 974 32.65 10.07 34.79
N ILE A 975 31.59 10.69 34.30
CA ILE A 975 31.38 12.14 34.38
C ILE A 975 30.39 12.45 35.49
N GLU A 976 30.57 13.61 36.13
CA GLU A 976 29.66 14.16 37.12
C GLU A 976 29.18 15.54 36.65
N LEU A 977 27.87 15.70 36.50
CA LEU A 977 27.23 16.92 36.03
C LEU A 977 26.32 17.48 37.13
N ARG A 978 26.38 18.80 37.36
CA ARG A 978 25.62 19.52 38.39
C ARG A 978 24.66 20.53 37.76
N PRO A 979 23.58 20.06 37.11
CA PRO A 979 22.69 20.94 36.37
C PRO A 979 21.81 21.80 37.27
N ASP A 980 21.40 22.95 36.75
CA ASP A 980 20.34 23.76 37.36
C ASP A 980 18.96 23.13 37.12
N ILE A 981 18.80 22.42 36.00
CA ILE A 981 17.57 21.71 35.62
C ILE A 981 17.90 20.29 35.18
N LEU A 982 17.22 19.32 35.77
CA LEU A 982 17.18 17.94 35.32
C LEU A 982 15.82 17.65 34.69
N SER A 983 15.80 17.33 33.39
CA SER A 983 14.59 17.02 32.66
C SER A 983 14.50 15.53 32.32
N LEU A 984 13.37 14.89 32.66
CA LEU A 984 13.18 13.45 32.51
C LEU A 984 12.15 13.12 31.41
N ALA A 985 12.46 12.13 30.57
CA ALA A 985 11.53 11.60 29.58
C ALA A 985 10.50 10.66 30.23
N SER A 986 9.28 11.13 30.45
CA SER A 986 8.15 10.37 30.99
C SER A 986 7.61 9.33 30.01
N GLY A 987 7.38 9.73 28.77
CA GLY A 987 6.67 8.92 27.78
C GLY A 987 5.18 8.83 28.05
N ILE A 988 4.52 7.94 27.29
CA ILE A 988 3.06 7.83 27.23
C ILE A 988 2.60 6.47 27.74
N GLU A 989 1.55 6.49 28.56
CA GLU A 989 0.78 5.33 29.02
C GLU A 989 -0.68 5.45 28.55
N PRO A 990 -1.35 4.31 28.30
CA PRO A 990 -2.78 4.32 27.96
C PRO A 990 -3.60 4.83 29.15
N ASN A 991 -4.75 5.45 28.88
CA ASN A 991 -5.71 5.76 29.96
C ASN A 991 -6.39 4.47 30.46
N ASP A 992 -6.86 4.49 31.71
CA ASP A 992 -7.65 3.40 32.30
C ASP A 992 -8.96 3.26 31.51
N VAL A 993 -9.18 2.08 30.92
CA VAL A 993 -10.28 1.80 29.99
C VAL A 993 -11.03 0.50 30.33
N GLU A 994 -10.80 -0.09 31.51
CA GLU A 994 -11.37 -1.37 31.94
C GLU A 994 -12.90 -1.39 31.79
N ASP A 995 -13.57 -0.31 32.22
CA ASP A 995 -15.02 -0.14 32.08
C ASP A 995 -15.47 -0.18 30.61
N LEU A 996 -14.65 0.34 29.69
CA LEU A 996 -14.98 0.42 28.27
C LEU A 996 -14.75 -0.91 27.53
N LEU A 997 -13.86 -1.78 28.04
CA LEU A 997 -13.59 -3.08 27.43
C LEU A 997 -14.85 -3.95 27.43
N GLU A 998 -15.55 -4.02 28.56
CA GLU A 998 -16.83 -4.75 28.65
C GLU A 998 -17.95 -4.03 27.90
N VAL A 999 -18.02 -2.70 28.02
CA VAL A 999 -19.07 -1.88 27.37
C VAL A 999 -19.08 -2.04 25.85
N PHE A 1000 -17.91 -2.07 25.22
CA PHE A 1000 -17.79 -2.21 23.76
C PHE A 1000 -17.45 -3.62 23.30
N ASP A 1001 -17.04 -4.51 24.22
CA ASP A 1001 -16.57 -5.87 23.95
C ASP A 1001 -15.39 -5.83 22.95
N VAL A 1002 -14.33 -5.19 23.44
CA VAL A 1002 -13.05 -4.95 22.75
C VAL A 1002 -11.90 -5.37 23.67
N GLU A 1003 -10.73 -5.63 23.07
CA GLU A 1003 -9.56 -6.12 23.79
C GLU A 1003 -8.42 -5.11 23.79
N ILE A 1004 -7.53 -5.23 24.76
CA ILE A 1004 -6.25 -4.54 24.83
C ILE A 1004 -5.11 -5.47 24.44
N ASP A 1005 -4.00 -4.89 23.99
CA ASP A 1005 -2.74 -5.60 23.82
C ASP A 1005 -1.99 -5.70 25.16
N GLN A 1006 -0.87 -6.40 25.13
CA GLN A 1006 0.00 -6.61 26.30
C GLN A 1006 0.65 -5.32 26.83
N ASP A 1007 0.60 -4.22 26.06
CA ASP A 1007 1.14 -2.92 26.45
C ASP A 1007 0.03 -2.01 27.04
N GLY A 1008 -1.22 -2.52 27.14
CA GLY A 1008 -2.38 -1.85 27.73
C GLY A 1008 -3.15 -0.95 26.76
N PHE A 1009 -2.73 -0.83 25.50
CA PHE A 1009 -3.47 -0.08 24.48
C PHE A 1009 -4.55 -0.94 23.85
N TYR A 1010 -5.54 -0.34 23.18
CA TYR A 1010 -6.52 -1.13 22.45
C TYR A 1010 -5.85 -1.96 21.35
N ARG A 1011 -6.32 -3.20 21.20
CA ARG A 1011 -5.86 -4.12 20.17
C ARG A 1011 -6.68 -3.96 18.90
N GLU A 1012 -6.03 -3.44 17.86
CA GLU A 1012 -6.58 -3.38 16.50
C GLU A 1012 -6.81 -4.78 15.90
N ALA A 1013 -7.58 -4.83 14.81
CA ALA A 1013 -7.88 -6.05 14.08
C ALA A 1013 -6.63 -6.67 13.42
N ASP A 1014 -5.75 -5.82 12.90
CA ASP A 1014 -4.45 -6.21 12.36
C ASP A 1014 -3.52 -4.98 12.36
N PHE A 1015 -2.33 -5.13 12.96
CA PHE A 1015 -1.36 -4.06 13.16
C PHE A 1015 -0.95 -3.32 11.87
N LYS A 1016 -0.95 -4.00 10.72
CA LYS A 1016 -0.56 -3.40 9.43
C LYS A 1016 -1.72 -3.05 8.54
N TRP A 1017 -2.62 -4.00 8.37
CA TRP A 1017 -3.57 -3.97 7.26
C TRP A 1017 -4.91 -3.37 7.66
N ARG A 1018 -5.22 -3.39 8.97
CA ARG A 1018 -6.42 -2.80 9.56
C ARG A 1018 -6.10 -2.09 10.88
N PRO A 1019 -5.20 -1.09 10.85
CA PRO A 1019 -4.63 -0.49 12.05
C PRO A 1019 -5.57 0.47 12.80
N VAL A 1020 -6.80 0.69 12.32
CA VAL A 1020 -7.81 1.58 12.94
C VAL A 1020 -9.16 0.88 13.12
N ASP A 1021 -9.25 -0.40 12.79
CA ASP A 1021 -10.47 -1.20 12.93
C ASP A 1021 -10.32 -2.11 14.16
N PHE A 1022 -11.42 -2.38 14.88
CA PHE A 1022 -11.50 -3.56 15.73
C PHE A 1022 -11.88 -4.81 14.91
N LEU A 1023 -11.68 -5.99 15.51
CA LEU A 1023 -12.18 -7.24 14.92
C LEU A 1023 -13.71 -7.22 14.83
N LYS A 1024 -14.37 -6.71 15.88
CA LYS A 1024 -15.80 -6.42 15.92
C LYS A 1024 -16.13 -5.24 14.99
N GLN A 1025 -17.07 -5.46 14.07
CA GLN A 1025 -17.41 -4.47 13.06
C GLN A 1025 -18.19 -3.29 13.62
N GLY A 1026 -18.06 -2.13 12.97
CA GLY A 1026 -18.75 -0.89 13.37
C GLY A 1026 -18.10 -0.16 14.55
N ILE A 1027 -17.03 -0.72 15.13
CA ILE A 1027 -16.23 -0.07 16.17
C ILE A 1027 -14.82 0.16 15.61
N TYR A 1028 -14.33 1.37 15.77
CA TYR A 1028 -13.02 1.83 15.29
C TYR A 1028 -12.26 2.50 16.42
N LEU A 1029 -10.97 2.73 16.21
CA LEU A 1029 -10.10 3.38 17.18
C LEU A 1029 -9.10 4.31 16.49
N CYS A 1030 -8.67 5.36 17.18
CA CYS A 1030 -7.71 6.32 16.65
C CYS A 1030 -6.91 7.04 17.74
N GLY A 1031 -5.84 7.75 17.32
CA GLY A 1031 -5.00 8.55 18.19
C GLY A 1031 -4.12 7.71 19.14
N ILE A 1032 -3.85 8.24 20.33
CA ILE A 1032 -2.99 7.60 21.33
C ILE A 1032 -3.61 6.31 21.88
N ALA A 1033 -4.94 6.15 21.78
CA ALA A 1033 -5.63 4.93 22.18
C ALA A 1033 -5.13 3.69 21.42
N LEU A 1034 -4.56 3.88 20.21
CA LEU A 1034 -3.88 2.84 19.43
C LEU A 1034 -2.46 2.52 19.91
N GLY A 1035 -1.81 3.45 20.59
CA GLY A 1035 -0.38 3.41 20.89
C GLY A 1035 0.27 4.80 20.76
N PRO A 1036 1.51 4.96 21.25
CA PRO A 1036 2.17 6.25 21.31
C PRO A 1036 2.42 6.88 19.93
N ARG A 1037 1.89 8.08 19.70
CA ARG A 1037 1.87 8.77 18.40
C ARG A 1037 1.95 10.29 18.56
N ARG A 1038 2.49 10.98 17.55
CA ARG A 1038 2.57 12.45 17.47
C ARG A 1038 1.26 13.06 16.97
N MET A 1039 1.06 14.37 17.13
CA MET A 1039 -0.17 15.06 16.66
C MET A 1039 -0.48 14.78 15.18
N ARG A 1040 0.52 14.83 14.30
CA ARG A 1040 0.35 14.55 12.87
C ARG A 1040 -0.19 13.14 12.60
N GLU A 1041 0.32 12.13 13.31
CA GLU A 1041 -0.10 10.72 13.21
C GLU A 1041 -1.49 10.50 13.84
N THR A 1042 -1.78 11.23 14.92
CA THR A 1042 -3.09 11.27 15.58
C THR A 1042 -4.17 11.82 14.64
N VAL A 1043 -3.90 12.91 13.92
CA VAL A 1043 -4.83 13.45 12.92
C VAL A 1043 -5.06 12.45 11.79
N ALA A 1044 -3.99 11.83 11.26
CA ALA A 1044 -4.10 10.86 10.18
C ALA A 1044 -4.95 9.63 10.58
N SER A 1045 -4.68 9.05 11.76
CA SER A 1045 -5.47 7.91 12.27
C SER A 1045 -6.92 8.27 12.56
N ALA A 1046 -7.21 9.48 13.05
CA ALA A 1046 -8.58 9.94 13.26
C ALA A 1046 -9.37 10.07 11.95
N LYS A 1047 -8.76 10.65 10.91
CA LYS A 1047 -9.37 10.71 9.58
C LYS A 1047 -9.54 9.34 8.94
N ALA A 1048 -8.55 8.47 9.11
CA ALA A 1048 -8.65 7.09 8.65
C ALA A 1048 -9.83 6.38 9.33
N ALA A 1049 -9.94 6.42 10.67
CA ALA A 1049 -11.07 5.85 11.40
C ALA A 1049 -12.41 6.44 10.95
N ALA A 1050 -12.48 7.76 10.72
CA ALA A 1050 -13.67 8.40 10.15
C ALA A 1050 -14.01 7.86 8.76
N GLN A 1051 -13.04 7.71 7.85
CA GLN A 1051 -13.29 7.11 6.53
C GLN A 1051 -13.82 5.69 6.63
N ARG A 1052 -13.31 4.91 7.60
CA ARG A 1052 -13.80 3.56 7.87
C ARG A 1052 -15.21 3.55 8.42
N ALA A 1053 -15.57 4.51 9.27
CA ALA A 1053 -16.93 4.70 9.76
C ALA A 1053 -17.90 5.09 8.63
N LEU A 1054 -17.49 5.96 7.71
CA LEU A 1054 -18.31 6.42 6.57
C LEU A 1054 -18.75 5.29 5.64
N ARG A 1055 -17.99 4.18 5.57
CA ARG A 1055 -18.40 2.96 4.86
C ARG A 1055 -19.78 2.47 5.31
N ILE A 1056 -20.03 2.49 6.62
CA ILE A 1056 -21.29 2.04 7.20
C ILE A 1056 -22.33 3.16 7.09
N LEU A 1057 -21.97 4.39 7.47
CA LEU A 1057 -22.91 5.52 7.51
C LEU A 1057 -23.45 5.96 6.14
N ASN A 1058 -22.71 5.70 5.06
CA ASN A 1058 -23.16 5.95 3.69
C ASN A 1058 -24.22 4.96 3.22
N ALA A 1059 -24.30 3.76 3.81
CA ALA A 1059 -25.32 2.79 3.46
C ALA A 1059 -26.64 3.13 4.15
N GLU A 1060 -27.77 3.01 3.44
CA GLU A 1060 -29.10 3.04 4.08
C GLU A 1060 -29.39 1.73 4.80
N LYS A 1061 -28.92 0.63 4.22
CA LYS A 1061 -29.13 -0.73 4.69
C LYS A 1061 -27.84 -1.52 4.57
N ILE A 1062 -27.57 -2.34 5.59
CA ILE A 1062 -26.47 -3.31 5.55
C ILE A 1062 -27.04 -4.69 5.23
N PRO A 1063 -26.60 -5.35 4.15
CA PRO A 1063 -26.95 -6.74 3.89
C PRO A 1063 -26.18 -7.66 4.85
N ARG A 1064 -26.84 -8.74 5.33
CA ARG A 1064 -26.14 -9.86 5.97
C ARG A 1064 -25.21 -10.57 4.99
N GLU A 1065 -24.20 -11.27 5.52
CA GLU A 1065 -23.43 -12.22 4.72
C GLU A 1065 -24.33 -13.38 4.24
N THR A 1066 -23.99 -13.95 3.09
CA THR A 1066 -24.71 -15.08 2.49
C THR A 1066 -24.60 -16.33 3.37
N VAL A 1067 -23.40 -16.56 3.91
CA VAL A 1067 -23.05 -17.68 4.80
C VAL A 1067 -23.05 -17.22 6.26
N VAL A 1068 -24.04 -17.68 7.03
CA VAL A 1068 -24.19 -17.38 8.47
C VAL A 1068 -24.43 -18.66 9.27
N ALA A 1069 -24.09 -18.65 10.56
CA ALA A 1069 -24.40 -19.76 11.45
C ALA A 1069 -25.87 -19.74 11.86
N THR A 1070 -26.49 -20.91 12.02
CA THR A 1070 -27.83 -21.08 12.59
C THR A 1070 -27.81 -22.13 13.70
N VAL A 1071 -28.83 -22.13 14.55
CA VAL A 1071 -28.99 -23.11 15.63
C VAL A 1071 -30.25 -23.94 15.37
N ARG A 1072 -30.12 -25.25 15.50
CA ARG A 1072 -31.23 -26.20 15.53
C ARG A 1072 -31.59 -26.42 16.99
N ASP A 1073 -32.55 -25.67 17.48
CA ASP A 1073 -32.90 -25.61 18.92
C ASP A 1073 -33.22 -26.99 19.50
N SER A 1074 -33.83 -27.89 18.72
CA SER A 1074 -34.14 -29.27 19.14
C SER A 1074 -32.92 -30.15 19.42
N LEU A 1075 -31.73 -29.78 18.93
CA LEU A 1075 -30.47 -30.50 19.16
C LEU A 1075 -29.55 -29.76 20.15
N CYS A 1076 -29.87 -28.50 20.44
CA CYS A 1076 -29.02 -27.66 21.28
C CYS A 1076 -29.15 -28.07 22.75
N SER A 1077 -28.05 -28.49 23.37
CA SER A 1077 -28.02 -28.77 24.81
C SER A 1077 -27.65 -27.55 25.66
N LEU A 1078 -27.65 -26.34 25.07
CA LEU A 1078 -27.26 -25.08 25.73
C LEU A 1078 -25.90 -25.11 26.43
N CYS A 1079 -24.93 -25.88 25.91
CA CYS A 1079 -23.58 -25.97 26.51
C CYS A 1079 -22.72 -24.71 26.34
N GLN A 1080 -23.19 -23.73 25.55
CA GLN A 1080 -22.55 -22.43 25.28
C GLN A 1080 -21.14 -22.46 24.66
N ALA A 1081 -20.57 -23.63 24.36
CA ALA A 1081 -19.25 -23.73 23.69
C ALA A 1081 -19.18 -22.89 22.40
N CYS A 1082 -20.27 -22.87 21.65
CA CYS A 1082 -20.41 -22.13 20.41
C CYS A 1082 -20.47 -20.59 20.59
N VAL A 1083 -20.83 -20.10 21.78
CA VAL A 1083 -20.80 -18.67 22.13
C VAL A 1083 -19.34 -18.26 22.36
N GLY A 1084 -18.62 -18.99 23.20
CA GLY A 1084 -17.20 -18.73 23.48
C GLY A 1084 -16.28 -18.90 22.26
N ALA A 1085 -16.64 -19.76 21.31
CA ALA A 1085 -15.86 -19.94 20.08
C ALA A 1085 -16.09 -18.86 19.01
N CYS A 1086 -17.04 -17.94 19.18
CA CYS A 1086 -17.33 -16.91 18.17
C CYS A 1086 -16.41 -15.69 18.35
N PRO A 1087 -15.45 -15.44 17.43
CA PRO A 1087 -14.52 -14.31 17.58
C PRO A 1087 -15.15 -12.95 17.22
N TYR A 1088 -16.43 -12.92 16.84
CA TYR A 1088 -17.13 -11.73 16.35
C TYR A 1088 -18.26 -11.28 17.28
N GLY A 1089 -18.48 -11.98 18.40
CA GLY A 1089 -19.60 -11.71 19.30
C GLY A 1089 -20.98 -11.93 18.65
N ALA A 1090 -21.04 -12.72 17.56
CA ALA A 1090 -22.27 -12.92 16.80
C ALA A 1090 -23.27 -13.90 17.48
N ARG A 1091 -22.96 -14.38 18.68
CA ARG A 1091 -23.79 -15.37 19.39
C ARG A 1091 -24.01 -14.96 20.83
N SER A 1092 -25.22 -15.18 21.32
CA SER A 1092 -25.59 -14.92 22.70
C SER A 1092 -26.60 -15.95 23.20
N VAL A 1093 -26.74 -16.02 24.52
CA VAL A 1093 -27.78 -16.83 25.16
C VAL A 1093 -28.99 -15.94 25.39
N ASP A 1094 -30.14 -16.35 24.85
CA ASP A 1094 -31.43 -15.79 25.23
C ASP A 1094 -31.93 -16.57 26.45
N MET A 1095 -31.79 -15.94 27.63
CA MET A 1095 -32.15 -16.54 28.91
C MET A 1095 -33.66 -16.63 29.11
N ALA A 1096 -34.47 -15.89 28.35
CA ALA A 1096 -35.92 -15.94 28.47
C ALA A 1096 -36.51 -17.13 27.70
N GLU A 1097 -35.99 -17.37 26.50
CA GLU A 1097 -36.42 -18.46 25.62
C GLU A 1097 -35.53 -19.71 25.74
N GLU A 1098 -34.55 -19.69 26.67
CA GLU A 1098 -33.55 -20.75 26.89
C GLU A 1098 -32.94 -21.27 25.59
N ARG A 1099 -32.45 -20.37 24.72
CA ARG A 1099 -31.88 -20.72 23.41
C ARG A 1099 -30.62 -19.93 23.07
N ILE A 1100 -29.85 -20.44 22.12
CA ILE A 1100 -28.72 -19.70 21.55
C ILE A 1100 -29.21 -18.89 20.35
N VAL A 1101 -29.01 -17.59 20.37
CA VAL A 1101 -29.37 -16.69 19.26
C VAL A 1101 -28.12 -16.35 18.47
N VAL A 1102 -28.28 -16.27 17.14
CA VAL A 1102 -27.23 -15.81 16.23
C VAL A 1102 -27.61 -14.45 15.66
N ASP A 1103 -26.73 -13.48 15.81
CA ASP A 1103 -26.79 -12.23 15.06
C ASP A 1103 -26.22 -12.47 13.66
N GLU A 1104 -27.11 -12.64 12.67
CA GLU A 1104 -26.73 -12.91 11.27
C GLU A 1104 -25.94 -11.78 10.60
N ILE A 1105 -25.96 -10.55 11.14
CA ILE A 1105 -25.19 -9.42 10.60
C ILE A 1105 -23.76 -9.45 11.12
N LEU A 1106 -23.57 -9.79 12.40
CA LEU A 1106 -22.22 -9.94 12.96
C LEU A 1106 -21.57 -11.24 12.49
N CYS A 1107 -22.36 -12.27 12.19
CA CYS A 1107 -21.84 -13.57 11.79
C CYS A 1107 -21.07 -13.50 10.46
N GLN A 1108 -19.78 -13.87 10.50
CA GLN A 1108 -18.91 -13.89 9.33
C GLN A 1108 -18.86 -15.24 8.61
N GLY A 1109 -19.74 -16.18 8.96
CA GLY A 1109 -19.77 -17.52 8.36
C GLY A 1109 -18.51 -18.38 8.60
N CYS A 1110 -17.63 -18.01 9.55
CA CYS A 1110 -16.32 -18.68 9.72
C CYS A 1110 -16.38 -20.15 10.17
N GLY A 1111 -17.53 -20.63 10.65
CA GLY A 1111 -17.72 -22.03 11.05
C GLY A 1111 -17.14 -22.43 12.41
N ALA A 1112 -16.40 -21.56 13.11
CA ALA A 1112 -15.80 -21.88 14.41
C ALA A 1112 -16.83 -22.43 15.42
N CYS A 1113 -18.00 -21.78 15.50
CA CYS A 1113 -19.10 -22.20 16.36
C CYS A 1113 -19.73 -23.55 15.98
N ALA A 1114 -19.72 -23.91 14.69
CA ALA A 1114 -20.20 -25.20 14.21
C ALA A 1114 -19.18 -26.31 14.53
N ALA A 1115 -17.89 -26.02 14.32
CA ALA A 1115 -16.79 -26.96 14.58
C ALA A 1115 -16.69 -27.39 16.07
N VAL A 1116 -17.01 -26.50 17.01
CA VAL A 1116 -17.00 -26.83 18.45
C VAL A 1116 -18.33 -27.41 18.97
N CYS A 1117 -19.38 -27.47 18.15
CA CYS A 1117 -20.70 -27.89 18.61
C CYS A 1117 -20.76 -29.42 18.75
N PRO A 1118 -20.86 -29.97 19.98
CA PRO A 1118 -20.78 -31.42 20.17
C PRO A 1118 -21.99 -32.18 19.61
N ASN A 1119 -23.13 -31.51 19.47
CA ASN A 1119 -24.39 -32.13 19.04
C ASN A 1119 -24.74 -31.82 17.58
N SER A 1120 -23.84 -31.15 16.83
CA SER A 1120 -24.12 -30.59 15.50
C SER A 1120 -25.39 -29.71 15.47
N ALA A 1121 -25.75 -29.12 16.61
CA ALA A 1121 -26.90 -28.23 16.74
C ALA A 1121 -26.63 -26.88 16.05
N THR A 1122 -25.36 -26.46 16.00
CA THR A 1122 -24.94 -25.29 15.24
C THR A 1122 -24.43 -25.71 13.89
N VAL A 1123 -24.97 -25.12 12.83
CA VAL A 1123 -24.55 -25.38 11.44
C VAL A 1123 -24.35 -24.06 10.70
N LEU A 1124 -23.59 -24.07 9.63
CA LEU A 1124 -23.51 -22.96 8.69
C LEU A 1124 -24.60 -23.11 7.62
N LYS A 1125 -25.28 -22.01 7.29
CA LYS A 1125 -26.28 -21.96 6.23
C LYS A 1125 -25.60 -22.26 4.88
N GLY A 1126 -26.10 -23.27 4.18
CA GLY A 1126 -25.52 -23.77 2.94
C GLY A 1126 -24.29 -24.69 3.07
N PHE A 1127 -23.81 -24.93 4.29
CA PHE A 1127 -22.68 -25.82 4.60
C PHE A 1127 -23.10 -26.84 5.66
N HIS A 1128 -24.18 -27.57 5.38
CA HIS A 1128 -24.68 -28.62 6.26
C HIS A 1128 -23.85 -29.90 6.12
N ASP A 1129 -23.88 -30.77 7.13
CA ASP A 1129 -23.09 -32.01 7.16
C ASP A 1129 -23.27 -32.86 5.89
N GLY A 1130 -24.51 -32.98 5.36
CA GLY A 1130 -24.77 -33.72 4.11
C GLY A 1130 -23.97 -33.19 2.90
N PRO A 1131 -24.21 -31.94 2.44
CA PRO A 1131 -23.42 -31.32 1.38
C PRO A 1131 -21.90 -31.31 1.63
N MET A 1132 -21.46 -31.12 2.88
CA MET A 1132 -20.03 -31.15 3.21
C MET A 1132 -19.43 -32.55 3.14
N LEU A 1133 -20.18 -33.58 3.55
CA LEU A 1133 -19.81 -34.97 3.32
C LEU A 1133 -19.81 -35.28 1.82
N SER A 1134 -20.78 -34.79 1.04
CA SER A 1134 -20.75 -34.91 -0.43
C SER A 1134 -19.54 -34.23 -1.06
N VAL A 1135 -19.09 -33.10 -0.51
CA VAL A 1135 -17.83 -32.44 -0.91
C VAL A 1135 -16.62 -33.31 -0.59
N ILE A 1136 -16.56 -33.88 0.62
CA ILE A 1136 -15.48 -34.79 1.04
C ILE A 1136 -15.48 -36.05 0.17
N ASP A 1137 -16.64 -36.67 -0.03
CA ASP A 1137 -16.83 -37.85 -0.87
C ASP A 1137 -16.42 -37.55 -2.31
N ALA A 1138 -16.83 -36.41 -2.87
CA ALA A 1138 -16.41 -35.97 -4.21
C ALA A 1138 -14.89 -35.73 -4.33
N ALA A 1139 -14.24 -35.27 -3.25
CA ALA A 1139 -12.79 -35.11 -3.20
C ALA A 1139 -12.05 -36.45 -3.05
N LEU A 1140 -12.66 -37.41 -2.35
CA LEU A 1140 -12.11 -38.75 -2.10
C LEU A 1140 -12.41 -39.76 -3.21
N GLU A 1141 -13.45 -39.51 -4.01
CA GLU A 1141 -13.92 -40.39 -5.09
C GLU A 1141 -12.76 -40.75 -6.01
N GLU A 1142 -12.31 -42.00 -5.95
CA GLU A 1142 -11.18 -42.44 -6.77
C GLU A 1142 -11.58 -42.47 -8.25
N PRO A 1143 -10.66 -42.16 -9.17
CA PRO A 1143 -10.87 -42.48 -10.58
C PRO A 1143 -10.95 -44.01 -10.71
N ALA A 1144 -12.16 -44.51 -10.99
CA ALA A 1144 -12.36 -45.88 -11.45
C ALA A 1144 -11.80 -46.09 -12.85
#